data_AF-A0A915ZRL3-F1
#
_entry.id   AF-A0A915ZRL3-F1
#
_cell.length_a   1.000
_cell.length_b   1.000
_cell.length_c   1.000
_cell.angle_alpha   90.00
_cell.angle_beta   90.00
_cell.angle_gamma   90.00
#
_symmetry.space_group_name_H-M   'P 1'
#
loop_
_entity.id
_entity.type
_entity.pdbx_description
1 polymer ?
#
loop_
_entity_poly.entity_id
_entity_poly.type
_entity_poly.pdbx_seq_one_letter_code
_entity_poly.pdbx_strand_id
1 'polypeptide(L)'
;MSSYSSLSRVLLPFQVQTKFEEKTPPARYTDIMVFCLVQGDAIKNSFPIDISSHTTVGHLKKAIKDEKQNAFIGIDADKLTLWRVDIVQTKENQEMIIKEHKGVELHSFESVGTHFQNVPLSTNIRIIVQPLLPATTVGEIIKEITKDLKERKPKSSYESNDMPLQQRDFGEATNKIEATAVANIERKIGNSNYWCIVSAGAPGIGKTRFGIELFDYIKKNWNPPKQWGDVHFEYLYMNFRNGLYLKEDDSELIPEVILGLRAAYAFFIEKKYAITFDIFCVKALVYDKSIFKFDSVIYYYYESLKFSNNQKLFLYLHIDEFQMIDEWDAYNKTKQFFKNMIRGIAKFMTGDYPTFIQPFLSGTTPRAIAQQKQATDISFQFVDCPLLDIKSMIRIMDHFATKFKAPTTLLDFEAPEAPTKKDAANKKKKGVAPPTTKYVYKWKLCAPLLQLLIDTGGLPRALEKLFDVCFKTIGGNGKKFFEDLEYDYDNIFSIVKNDLEKMYDIYRKVDDEMELYMNLLYHCVEGIPVEENKRLDNKKDNKEDNKGTTVKDLQTDGHFALSSYDGRDLFLIEMPFLFVCIYNDKLKIVDVELMKKAFSVNNNYMYWQEWELFVAHHISFRVNLAIKMGKNELSLRNLHPGAYGTKEDLDIVMKLKRLGIYRSREQFPLNLIVTDNSDGSKIPWDNGHCVVVNGTSAESSDMIYVMEGVSGFFYIIMVQNKWDYGSEEIKEENVSDENKKNVKSIKRSNLEGYETKTIIFTTQPYKGNKNLPEILIVSKENFKSYFGPVFSARATFSLTRDINPNFWDINRLKNTLMGIGNASIYNVAAKRPYISEDHFYSVNPRAVKKQKLDLFPFDVQGTEIYAPII
;
A
#
# COMPACT_ATOMS: atom_id res chain seq x y z
N MET A 1 29.31 -66.91 28.96
CA MET A 1 28.78 -68.27 29.14
C MET A 1 28.35 -68.41 30.59
N SER A 2 27.07 -68.73 30.83
CA SER A 2 26.51 -69.31 32.08
C SER A 2 26.67 -68.49 33.37
N SER A 3 25.77 -68.43 34.34
CA SER A 3 24.36 -68.80 34.51
C SER A 3 24.11 -68.56 36.01
N TYR A 4 23.03 -67.85 36.33
CA TYR A 4 22.02 -68.22 37.33
C TYR A 4 22.47 -69.13 38.50
N SER A 5 22.43 -68.61 39.73
CA SER A 5 21.36 -68.88 40.73
C SER A 5 21.89 -69.93 41.75
N SER A 6 21.51 -70.04 43.01
CA SER A 6 20.44 -69.50 43.87
C SER A 6 20.56 -70.22 45.23
N LEU A 7 19.79 -69.77 46.23
CA LEU A 7 19.34 -70.48 47.45
C LEU A 7 20.39 -70.58 48.59
N SER A 8 20.29 -69.84 49.69
CA SER A 8 19.24 -69.71 50.74
C SER A 8 19.35 -70.74 51.87
N ARG A 9 19.59 -70.18 53.08
CA ARG A 9 19.24 -70.62 54.44
C ARG A 9 19.91 -71.91 54.95
N VAL A 10 20.31 -71.88 56.22
CA VAL A 10 19.67 -72.66 57.31
C VAL A 10 20.60 -72.70 58.57
N LEU A 11 19.97 -72.52 59.73
CA LEU A 11 20.35 -72.87 61.13
C LEU A 11 21.20 -71.92 62.00
N LEU A 12 20.46 -71.21 62.87
CA LEU A 12 20.80 -70.99 64.29
C LEU A 12 20.51 -72.26 65.11
N PRO A 13 21.21 -72.46 66.24
CA PRO A 13 20.54 -72.61 67.54
C PRO A 13 21.21 -71.71 68.61
N PHE A 14 20.48 -70.78 69.22
CA PHE A 14 19.71 -70.90 70.49
C PHE A 14 20.53 -71.11 71.78
N GLN A 15 20.62 -69.98 72.52
CA GLN A 15 20.56 -69.78 73.99
C GLN A 15 21.68 -70.41 74.86
N VAL A 16 22.28 -69.68 75.81
CA VAL A 16 21.63 -69.09 77.00
C VAL A 16 22.32 -67.80 77.47
N GLN A 17 21.49 -66.88 77.94
CA GLN A 17 21.80 -65.60 78.58
C GLN A 17 22.44 -65.76 79.96
N THR A 18 23.42 -64.90 80.26
CA THR A 18 23.46 -64.17 81.55
C THR A 18 24.04 -62.77 81.32
N LYS A 19 23.31 -61.79 81.87
CA LYS A 19 23.50 -60.35 81.72
C LYS A 19 24.82 -59.88 82.33
N PHE A 20 25.55 -59.04 81.59
CA PHE A 20 26.30 -57.93 82.15
C PHE A 20 25.86 -56.65 81.43
N GLU A 21 25.40 -55.68 82.22
CA GLU A 21 25.03 -54.34 81.77
C GLU A 21 26.27 -53.59 81.30
N GLU A 22 26.41 -53.38 79.99
CA GLU A 22 27.20 -52.25 79.47
C GLU A 22 26.23 -51.16 79.02
N LYS A 23 26.19 -50.08 79.81
CA LYS A 23 25.47 -48.84 79.50
C LYS A 23 26.15 -48.15 78.32
N THR A 24 25.61 -48.32 77.12
CA THR A 24 25.87 -47.43 75.99
C THR A 24 25.29 -46.05 76.32
N PRO A 25 26.04 -44.94 76.21
CA PRO A 25 25.48 -43.61 76.43
C PRO A 25 24.46 -43.28 75.34
N PRO A 26 23.38 -42.51 75.63
CA PRO A 26 22.45 -42.07 74.61
C PRO A 26 23.18 -41.10 73.66
N ALA A 27 23.10 -41.36 72.35
CA ALA A 27 23.49 -40.40 71.34
C ALA A 27 22.73 -39.09 71.58
N ARG A 28 23.44 -38.01 71.93
CA ARG A 28 22.85 -36.68 72.05
C ARG A 28 22.48 -36.21 70.65
N TYR A 29 21.20 -36.21 70.33
CA TYR A 29 20.67 -35.56 69.13
C TYR A 29 20.87 -34.05 69.26
N THR A 30 21.62 -33.44 68.34
CA THR A 30 21.68 -31.98 68.22
C THR A 30 20.61 -31.53 67.24
N ASP A 31 19.51 -31.02 67.79
CA ASP A 31 18.47 -30.31 67.05
C ASP A 31 18.95 -28.89 66.73
N ILE A 32 18.81 -28.48 65.47
CA ILE A 32 19.14 -27.16 64.95
C ILE A 32 17.83 -26.41 64.73
N MET A 33 17.72 -25.20 65.28
CA MET A 33 16.67 -24.25 64.93
C MET A 33 17.18 -23.32 63.83
N VAL A 34 16.48 -23.25 62.70
CA VAL A 34 16.80 -22.34 61.58
C VAL A 34 15.59 -21.47 61.22
N PHE A 35 15.79 -20.16 61.15
CA PHE A 35 14.77 -19.22 60.66
C PHE A 35 14.71 -19.22 59.13
N CYS A 36 13.51 -19.44 58.62
CA CYS A 36 13.16 -19.47 57.21
C CYS A 36 12.28 -18.26 56.85
N LEU A 37 12.41 -17.74 55.64
CA LEU A 37 11.52 -16.73 55.06
C LEU A 37 11.10 -17.15 53.66
N VAL A 38 9.82 -17.03 53.32
CA VAL A 38 9.35 -17.27 51.95
C VAL A 38 9.73 -16.08 51.07
N GLN A 39 10.28 -16.34 49.88
CA GLN A 39 10.64 -15.26 48.96
C GLN A 39 9.40 -14.41 48.61
N GLY A 40 9.52 -13.08 48.73
CA GLY A 40 8.41 -12.15 48.51
C GLY A 40 7.62 -11.77 49.78
N ASP A 41 7.88 -12.40 50.93
CA ASP A 41 7.30 -12.00 52.21
C ASP A 41 8.13 -10.93 52.93
N ALA A 42 7.49 -10.19 53.84
CA ALA A 42 8.15 -9.26 54.75
C ALA A 42 8.92 -10.01 55.85
N ILE A 43 10.07 -9.48 56.30
CA ILE A 43 10.94 -10.12 57.32
C ILE A 43 10.18 -10.56 58.58
N LYS A 44 9.17 -9.80 59.02
CA LYS A 44 8.31 -10.14 60.17
C LYS A 44 7.57 -11.47 60.04
N ASN A 45 7.43 -12.00 58.83
CA ASN A 45 6.76 -13.26 58.55
C ASN A 45 7.73 -14.47 58.57
N SER A 46 9.00 -14.26 58.91
CA SER A 46 9.95 -15.35 59.08
C SER A 46 9.50 -16.32 60.18
N PHE A 47 9.89 -17.59 60.06
CA PHE A 47 9.42 -18.67 60.92
C PHE A 47 10.54 -19.65 61.25
N PRO A 48 10.60 -20.19 62.48
CA PRO A 48 11.60 -21.19 62.84
C PRO A 48 11.22 -22.58 62.33
N ILE A 49 12.23 -23.39 62.04
CA ILE A 49 12.12 -24.83 61.82
C ILE A 49 13.13 -25.54 62.72
N ASP A 50 12.65 -26.48 63.52
CA ASP A 50 13.49 -27.37 64.32
C ASP A 50 13.77 -28.65 63.53
N ILE A 51 15.05 -28.97 63.33
CA ILE A 51 15.45 -30.13 62.56
C ILE A 51 16.77 -30.72 63.06
N SER A 52 16.88 -32.06 63.05
CA SER A 52 18.11 -32.73 63.43
C SER A 52 19.24 -32.46 62.44
N SER A 53 20.42 -32.12 62.97
CA SER A 53 21.66 -31.88 62.21
C SER A 53 22.08 -33.02 61.28
N HIS A 54 21.67 -34.25 61.56
CA HIS A 54 22.01 -35.43 60.75
C HIS A 54 21.04 -35.69 59.59
N THR A 55 19.96 -34.92 59.48
CA THR A 55 19.00 -35.05 58.38
C THR A 55 19.52 -34.37 57.10
N THR A 56 18.90 -34.69 55.97
CA THR A 56 19.23 -34.06 54.69
C THR A 56 18.42 -32.80 54.45
N VAL A 57 18.91 -31.93 53.57
CA VAL A 57 18.17 -30.76 53.07
C VAL A 57 16.82 -31.20 52.44
N GLY A 58 16.73 -32.40 51.86
CA GLY A 58 15.45 -32.96 51.40
C GLY A 58 14.41 -33.13 52.52
N HIS A 59 14.84 -33.56 53.72
CA HIS A 59 13.97 -33.62 54.90
C HIS A 59 13.60 -32.22 55.40
N LEU A 60 14.53 -31.26 55.31
CA LEU A 60 14.28 -29.86 55.64
C LEU A 60 13.21 -29.23 54.74
N LYS A 61 13.25 -29.50 53.43
CA LYS A 61 12.20 -29.05 52.49
C LYS A 61 10.81 -29.57 52.88
N LYS A 62 10.74 -30.83 53.33
CA LYS A 62 9.48 -31.43 53.80
C LYS A 62 8.99 -30.74 55.07
N ALA A 63 9.85 -30.53 56.06
CA ALA A 63 9.51 -29.82 57.30
C ALA A 63 9.01 -28.38 57.04
N ILE A 64 9.67 -27.65 56.15
CA ILE A 64 9.26 -26.29 55.75
C ILE A 64 7.86 -26.29 55.10
N LYS A 65 7.59 -27.25 54.21
CA LYS A 65 6.27 -27.39 53.58
C LYS A 65 5.20 -27.70 54.62
N ASP A 66 5.49 -28.62 55.54
CA ASP A 66 4.55 -29.06 56.58
C ASP A 66 4.23 -27.92 57.58
N GLU A 67 5.16 -27.01 57.83
CA GLU A 67 4.97 -25.83 58.69
C GLU A 67 4.15 -24.72 58.00
N LYS A 68 4.33 -24.54 56.69
CA LYS A 68 3.67 -23.47 55.90
C LYS A 68 2.78 -24.03 54.79
N GLN A 69 1.92 -24.99 55.13
CA GLN A 69 1.07 -25.70 54.16
C GLN A 69 0.24 -24.76 53.27
N ASN A 70 -0.29 -23.68 53.84
CA ASN A 70 -1.09 -22.70 53.10
C ASN A 70 -0.26 -21.90 52.08
N ALA A 71 1.01 -21.60 52.38
CA ALA A 71 1.90 -20.86 51.49
C ALA A 71 2.42 -21.73 50.33
N PHE A 72 2.38 -23.06 50.49
CA PHE A 72 2.92 -24.04 49.54
C PHE A 72 1.87 -25.02 49.01
N ILE A 73 0.60 -24.61 48.98
CA ILE A 73 -0.49 -25.45 48.49
C ILE A 73 -0.24 -25.88 47.03
N GLY A 74 -0.31 -27.18 46.75
CA GLY A 74 -0.07 -27.74 45.41
C GLY A 74 1.41 -27.83 44.96
N ILE A 75 2.37 -27.48 45.82
CA ILE A 75 3.81 -27.59 45.53
C ILE A 75 4.40 -28.80 46.26
N ASP A 76 5.05 -29.72 45.55
CA ASP A 76 5.75 -30.85 46.19
C ASP A 76 7.03 -30.38 46.91
N ALA A 77 7.37 -31.01 48.04
CA ALA A 77 8.48 -30.56 48.87
C ALA A 77 9.83 -30.63 48.14
N ASP A 78 10.02 -31.59 47.22
CA ASP A 78 11.23 -31.69 46.41
C ASP A 78 11.40 -30.51 45.44
N LYS A 79 10.32 -29.80 45.10
CA LYS A 79 10.31 -28.62 44.24
C LYS A 79 10.70 -27.34 44.94
N LEU A 80 10.76 -27.29 46.28
CA LEU A 80 11.24 -26.09 46.96
C LEU A 80 12.75 -25.90 46.73
N THR A 81 13.18 -24.69 46.37
CA THR A 81 14.60 -24.33 46.34
C THR A 81 14.93 -23.57 47.61
N LEU A 82 15.97 -24.00 48.33
CA LEU A 82 16.39 -23.39 49.59
C LEU A 82 17.71 -22.66 49.39
N TRP A 83 17.76 -21.40 49.80
CA TRP A 83 18.96 -20.57 49.71
C TRP A 83 19.50 -20.26 51.09
N ARG A 84 20.75 -20.66 51.36
CA ARG A 84 21.47 -20.32 52.59
C ARG A 84 21.87 -18.85 52.56
N VAL A 85 21.40 -18.11 53.55
CA VAL A 85 21.62 -16.67 53.71
C VAL A 85 22.01 -16.34 55.15
N ASP A 86 22.34 -15.07 55.41
CA ASP A 86 22.53 -14.55 56.76
C ASP A 86 21.97 -13.13 56.85
N ILE A 87 20.67 -13.04 57.14
CA ILE A 87 19.95 -11.75 57.21
C ILE A 87 19.60 -11.45 58.66
N VAL A 88 20.15 -10.36 59.18
CA VAL A 88 19.90 -9.90 60.54
C VAL A 88 18.45 -9.42 60.67
N GLN A 89 17.73 -9.91 61.67
CA GLN A 89 16.40 -9.42 62.01
C GLN A 89 16.53 -8.28 63.04
N THR A 90 16.04 -7.09 62.71
CA THR A 90 16.02 -5.91 63.60
C THR A 90 14.61 -5.35 63.68
N LYS A 91 14.32 -4.49 64.67
CA LYS A 91 13.00 -3.83 64.74
C LYS A 91 12.72 -2.92 63.54
N GLU A 92 13.75 -2.42 62.89
CA GLU A 92 13.65 -1.45 61.79
C GLU A 92 13.37 -2.11 60.43
N ASN A 93 13.77 -3.37 60.24
CA ASN A 93 13.65 -4.05 58.94
C ASN A 93 12.45 -5.00 58.81
N GLN A 94 11.56 -5.04 59.81
CA GLN A 94 10.43 -5.97 59.88
C GLN A 94 9.50 -5.92 58.65
N GLU A 95 9.32 -4.74 58.05
CA GLU A 95 8.46 -4.53 56.87
C GLU A 95 9.21 -4.68 55.53
N MET A 96 10.52 -4.94 55.53
CA MET A 96 11.29 -5.09 54.29
C MET A 96 10.95 -6.42 53.60
N ILE A 97 10.69 -6.35 52.28
CA ILE A 97 10.46 -7.52 51.42
C ILE A 97 11.73 -7.84 50.65
N ILE A 98 12.16 -9.11 50.70
CA ILE A 98 13.37 -9.57 50.00
C ILE A 98 12.99 -10.14 48.63
N LYS A 99 13.39 -9.42 47.57
CA LYS A 99 13.13 -9.82 46.18
C LYS A 99 14.27 -10.63 45.56
N GLU A 100 15.51 -10.35 45.96
CA GLU A 100 16.75 -10.99 45.47
C GLU A 100 17.58 -11.52 46.65
N HIS A 101 18.32 -12.60 46.43
CA HIS A 101 19.16 -13.21 47.45
C HIS A 101 20.60 -13.39 46.94
N LYS A 102 21.59 -13.21 47.83
CA LYS A 102 23.03 -13.42 47.56
C LYS A 102 23.55 -14.73 48.18
N GLY A 103 22.64 -15.67 48.40
CA GLY A 103 22.88 -16.89 49.15
C GLY A 103 23.50 -18.02 48.33
N VAL A 104 23.85 -19.11 49.00
CA VAL A 104 24.29 -20.38 48.38
C VAL A 104 23.10 -21.33 48.31
N GLU A 105 22.83 -21.92 47.14
CA GLU A 105 21.78 -22.93 46.99
C GLU A 105 22.09 -24.19 47.82
N LEU A 106 21.09 -24.74 48.50
CA LEU A 106 21.20 -25.98 49.27
C LEU A 106 20.60 -27.15 48.49
N HIS A 107 21.39 -28.19 48.26
CA HIS A 107 20.96 -29.36 47.50
C HIS A 107 20.36 -30.44 48.39
N SER A 108 19.30 -31.11 47.92
CA SER A 108 18.51 -32.06 48.72
C SER A 108 19.29 -33.23 49.34
N PHE A 109 20.44 -33.60 48.77
CA PHE A 109 21.30 -34.69 49.26
C PHE A 109 22.28 -34.26 50.35
N GLU A 110 22.48 -32.96 50.54
CA GLU A 110 23.41 -32.43 51.53
C GLU A 110 22.84 -32.59 52.95
N SER A 111 23.72 -32.73 53.95
CA SER A 111 23.31 -32.79 55.36
C SER A 111 23.11 -31.38 55.92
N VAL A 112 22.03 -31.15 56.66
CA VAL A 112 21.71 -29.85 57.27
C VAL A 112 22.85 -29.36 58.17
N GLY A 113 23.45 -30.27 58.95
CA GLY A 113 24.56 -29.97 59.84
C GLY A 113 25.82 -29.47 59.13
N THR A 114 26.01 -29.78 57.84
CA THR A 114 27.14 -29.25 57.04
C THR A 114 27.02 -27.75 56.83
N HIS A 115 25.80 -27.23 56.69
CA HIS A 115 25.56 -25.81 56.37
C HIS A 115 25.28 -24.96 57.61
N PHE A 116 24.82 -25.58 58.69
CA PHE A 116 24.36 -24.92 59.91
C PHE A 116 25.00 -25.57 61.15
N GLN A 117 26.33 -25.58 61.25
CA GLN A 117 27.04 -26.13 62.42
C GLN A 117 26.80 -25.32 63.69
N ASN A 118 26.30 -25.94 64.76
CA ASN A 118 26.15 -25.46 66.16
C ASN A 118 26.43 -23.96 66.40
N VAL A 119 25.64 -23.09 65.77
CA VAL A 119 25.62 -21.67 66.08
C VAL A 119 24.58 -21.46 67.18
N PRO A 120 24.94 -20.89 68.33
CA PRO A 120 23.99 -20.66 69.41
C PRO A 120 22.93 -19.64 68.96
N LEU A 121 21.66 -20.07 68.93
CA LEU A 121 20.45 -19.24 68.99
C LEU A 121 20.52 -17.92 68.18
N SER A 122 20.90 -18.02 66.90
CA SER A 122 20.87 -16.87 65.98
C SER A 122 19.42 -16.62 65.52
N THR A 123 18.87 -15.44 65.82
CA THR A 123 17.57 -14.99 65.29
C THR A 123 17.64 -14.53 63.83
N ASN A 124 18.80 -14.54 63.18
CA ASN A 124 18.92 -14.19 61.76
C ASN A 124 18.15 -15.18 60.88
N ILE A 125 17.55 -14.68 59.79
CA ILE A 125 17.02 -15.54 58.74
C ILE A 125 18.20 -16.22 58.05
N ARG A 126 18.19 -17.55 58.08
CA ARG A 126 19.26 -18.40 57.55
C ARG A 126 18.90 -19.10 56.25
N ILE A 127 17.60 -19.14 55.93
CA ILE A 127 17.08 -19.78 54.73
C ILE A 127 16.05 -18.88 54.07
N ILE A 128 16.21 -18.61 52.77
CA ILE A 128 15.11 -18.15 51.92
C ILE A 128 14.54 -19.36 51.20
N VAL A 129 13.24 -19.55 51.35
CA VAL A 129 12.47 -20.59 50.68
C VAL A 129 11.90 -19.99 49.41
N GLN A 130 12.47 -20.39 48.27
CA GLN A 130 11.93 -20.06 46.97
C GLN A 130 10.98 -21.20 46.56
N PRO A 131 9.66 -21.00 46.58
CA PRO A 131 8.78 -21.92 45.90
C PRO A 131 9.17 -21.92 44.41
N LEU A 132 9.32 -23.10 43.80
CA LEU A 132 9.25 -23.16 42.35
C LEU A 132 7.86 -22.67 42.00
N LEU A 133 7.76 -21.45 41.46
CA LEU A 133 6.57 -21.11 40.68
C LEU A 133 6.47 -22.20 39.61
N PRO A 134 5.29 -22.82 39.39
CA PRO A 134 5.13 -23.78 38.32
C PRO A 134 5.71 -23.19 37.04
N ALA A 135 6.35 -24.04 36.24
CA ALA A 135 7.05 -23.66 35.01
C ALA A 135 6.22 -22.62 34.26
N THR A 136 6.64 -21.35 34.33
CA THR A 136 5.73 -20.26 33.99
C THR A 136 5.52 -20.30 32.49
N THR A 137 4.38 -20.84 32.08
CA THR A 137 4.05 -20.97 30.66
C THR A 137 3.74 -19.60 30.09
N VAL A 138 3.85 -19.44 28.77
CA VAL A 138 3.39 -18.20 28.08
C VAL A 138 1.97 -17.86 28.52
N GLY A 139 1.10 -18.86 28.68
CA GLY A 139 -0.29 -18.65 29.10
C GLY A 139 -0.49 -18.11 30.50
N GLU A 140 0.28 -18.58 31.47
CA GLU A 140 0.20 -18.08 32.85
C GLU A 140 0.70 -16.63 32.92
N ILE A 141 1.79 -16.32 32.21
CA ILE A 141 2.30 -14.94 32.15
C ILE A 141 1.28 -14.03 31.48
N ILE A 142 0.70 -14.43 30.35
CA ILE A 142 -0.31 -13.62 29.65
C ILE A 142 -1.51 -13.37 30.57
N LYS A 143 -2.02 -14.39 31.28
CA LYS A 143 -3.11 -14.21 32.26
C LYS A 143 -2.74 -13.24 33.37
N GLU A 144 -1.53 -13.35 33.90
CA GLU A 144 -1.04 -12.49 34.98
C GLU A 144 -0.86 -11.04 34.52
N ILE A 145 -0.36 -10.82 33.30
CA ILE A 145 -0.25 -9.50 32.68
C ILE A 145 -1.62 -8.86 32.48
N THR A 146 -2.62 -9.66 32.08
CA THR A 146 -3.94 -9.15 31.68
C THR A 146 -4.96 -9.09 32.82
N LYS A 147 -4.69 -9.68 33.99
CA LYS A 147 -5.65 -9.80 35.10
C LYS A 147 -6.30 -8.48 35.55
N ASP A 148 -5.54 -7.39 35.53
CA ASP A 148 -5.97 -6.06 35.98
C ASP A 148 -6.25 -5.10 34.81
N LEU A 149 -6.15 -5.57 33.56
CA LEU A 149 -6.32 -4.74 32.38
C LEU A 149 -7.79 -4.67 31.97
N LYS A 150 -8.25 -3.46 31.67
CA LYS A 150 -9.57 -3.25 31.07
C LYS A 150 -9.53 -3.72 29.61
N GLU A 151 -10.47 -4.60 29.26
CA GLU A 151 -10.73 -4.95 27.88
C GLU A 151 -11.18 -3.69 27.11
N ARG A 152 -10.72 -3.55 25.88
CA ARG A 152 -11.20 -2.51 24.98
C ARG A 152 -12.68 -2.75 24.74
N LYS A 153 -13.49 -1.69 24.83
CA LYS A 153 -14.81 -1.73 24.19
C LYS A 153 -14.56 -2.09 22.72
N PRO A 154 -15.27 -3.08 22.14
CA PRO A 154 -15.17 -3.32 20.71
C PRO A 154 -15.37 -1.97 20.04
N LYS A 155 -14.42 -1.54 19.21
CA LYS A 155 -14.73 -0.47 18.27
C LYS A 155 -15.97 -0.95 17.56
N SER A 156 -17.10 -0.25 17.74
CA SER A 156 -18.24 -0.49 16.89
C SER A 156 -17.70 -0.39 15.46
N SER A 157 -18.05 -1.33 14.61
CA SER A 157 -17.54 -1.45 13.23
C SER A 157 -17.98 -0.29 12.33
N TYR A 158 -18.33 0.86 12.90
CA TYR A 158 -18.56 2.09 12.20
C TYR A 158 -17.21 2.81 12.08
N GLU A 159 -16.82 3.12 10.84
CA GLU A 159 -15.66 3.93 10.43
C GLU A 159 -14.36 3.22 10.05
N SER A 160 -14.41 1.99 9.54
CA SER A 160 -13.52 1.72 8.41
C SER A 160 -14.26 2.08 7.11
N ASN A 161 -13.79 3.12 6.43
CA ASN A 161 -14.01 3.24 4.99
C ASN A 161 -13.13 2.20 4.30
N ASP A 162 -13.35 0.91 4.57
CA ASP A 162 -12.60 -0.16 3.93
C ASP A 162 -12.97 -0.17 2.46
N MET A 163 -12.21 0.61 1.71
CA MET A 163 -12.25 0.63 0.26
C MET A 163 -12.12 -0.82 -0.21
N PRO A 164 -12.97 -1.33 -1.12
CA PRO A 164 -13.05 -2.75 -1.42
C PRO A 164 -11.90 -3.21 -2.31
N LEU A 165 -11.61 -4.50 -2.16
CA LEU A 165 -10.62 -5.32 -2.83
C LEU A 165 -10.50 -5.12 -4.35
N GLN A 166 -9.44 -4.63 -5.01
CA GLN A 166 -9.37 -4.65 -6.49
C GLN A 166 -7.96 -4.85 -7.07
N GLN A 167 -7.92 -5.51 -8.24
CA GLN A 167 -6.78 -5.59 -9.15
C GLN A 167 -5.50 -6.16 -8.52
N ARG A 168 -5.63 -7.38 -8.01
CA ARG A 168 -4.51 -8.18 -7.57
C ARG A 168 -4.48 -9.45 -8.38
N ASP A 169 -3.33 -9.71 -8.99
CA ASP A 169 -3.03 -11.05 -9.46
C ASP A 169 -2.45 -11.83 -8.28
N PHE A 170 -3.26 -12.73 -7.72
CA PHE A 170 -2.78 -13.65 -6.70
C PHE A 170 -2.27 -14.96 -7.29
N GLY A 171 -2.35 -15.16 -8.61
CA GLY A 171 -1.97 -16.41 -9.25
C GLY A 171 -0.53 -16.79 -8.95
N GLU A 172 0.41 -15.86 -9.18
CA GLU A 172 1.83 -16.10 -8.91
C GLU A 172 2.09 -16.41 -7.42
N ALA A 173 1.51 -15.60 -6.51
CA ALA A 173 1.67 -15.80 -5.08
C ALA A 173 1.08 -17.14 -4.62
N THR A 174 -0.15 -17.44 -5.03
CA THR A 174 -0.89 -18.64 -4.65
C THR A 174 -0.21 -19.89 -5.18
N ASN A 175 0.28 -19.88 -6.43
CA ASN A 175 1.05 -20.97 -7.01
C ASN A 175 2.30 -21.30 -6.18
N LYS A 176 3.00 -20.28 -5.66
CA LYS A 176 4.18 -20.49 -4.80
C LYS A 176 3.81 -20.97 -3.39
N ILE A 177 2.70 -20.51 -2.85
CA ILE A 177 2.18 -20.98 -1.56
C ILE A 177 1.76 -22.46 -1.67
N GLU A 178 1.06 -22.83 -2.75
CA GLU A 178 0.72 -24.21 -3.10
C GLU A 178 1.96 -25.08 -3.21
N ALA A 179 2.97 -24.65 -3.97
CA ALA A 179 4.23 -25.37 -4.12
C ALA A 179 4.94 -25.56 -2.77
N THR A 180 4.91 -24.54 -1.90
CA THR A 180 5.50 -24.59 -0.56
C THR A 180 4.78 -25.62 0.32
N ALA A 181 3.45 -25.64 0.30
CA ALA A 181 2.66 -26.60 1.06
C ALA A 181 2.87 -28.05 0.58
N VAL A 182 2.94 -28.27 -0.74
CA VAL A 182 3.27 -29.58 -1.32
C VAL A 182 4.69 -30.01 -0.93
N ALA A 183 5.66 -29.10 -1.00
CA ALA A 183 7.04 -29.37 -0.59
C ALA A 183 7.15 -29.74 0.90
N ASN A 184 6.35 -29.12 1.78
CA ASN A 184 6.28 -29.48 3.20
C ASN A 184 5.87 -30.95 3.39
N ILE A 185 4.85 -31.41 2.67
CA ILE A 185 4.36 -32.80 2.76
C ILE A 185 5.33 -33.80 2.17
N GLU A 186 5.89 -33.46 0.99
CA GLU A 186 6.87 -34.30 0.30
C GLU A 186 8.25 -34.26 0.98
N ARG A 187 8.42 -33.43 2.02
CA ARG A 187 9.67 -33.25 2.78
C ARG A 187 10.86 -32.95 1.86
N LYS A 188 10.63 -32.06 0.88
CA LYS A 188 11.66 -31.71 -0.11
C LYS A 188 12.87 -31.05 0.55
N ILE A 189 14.05 -31.40 0.05
CA ILE A 189 15.31 -30.80 0.50
C ILE A 189 15.63 -29.61 -0.43
N GLY A 190 16.07 -28.49 0.15
CA GLY A 190 16.55 -27.33 -0.58
C GLY A 190 15.59 -26.14 -0.57
N ASN A 191 16.16 -24.94 -0.48
CA ASN A 191 15.48 -23.65 -0.34
C ASN A 191 14.65 -23.22 -1.56
N SER A 192 14.91 -23.78 -2.74
CA SER A 192 14.15 -23.50 -3.97
C SER A 192 12.73 -24.07 -3.96
N ASN A 193 12.35 -24.83 -2.93
CA ASN A 193 11.02 -25.42 -2.80
C ASN A 193 10.08 -24.63 -1.87
N TYR A 194 10.63 -23.74 -1.04
CA TYR A 194 9.89 -23.02 -0.01
C TYR A 194 9.96 -21.53 -0.27
N TRP A 195 8.80 -20.86 -0.30
CA TRP A 195 8.72 -19.49 -0.81
C TRP A 195 8.11 -18.53 0.22
N CYS A 196 8.86 -17.49 0.56
CA CYS A 196 8.33 -16.29 1.20
C CYS A 196 7.84 -15.32 0.12
N ILE A 197 6.61 -14.83 0.27
CA ILE A 197 6.05 -13.86 -0.67
C ILE A 197 6.48 -12.45 -0.22
N VAL A 198 6.94 -11.63 -1.16
CA VAL A 198 7.46 -10.29 -0.87
C VAL A 198 6.79 -9.25 -1.77
N SER A 199 6.04 -8.33 -1.16
CA SER A 199 5.55 -7.13 -1.83
C SER A 199 6.41 -5.93 -1.43
N ALA A 200 7.31 -5.55 -2.33
CA ALA A 200 8.26 -4.47 -2.15
C ALA A 200 8.01 -3.38 -3.21
N GLY A 201 8.17 -2.10 -2.84
CA GLY A 201 8.02 -0.98 -3.77
C GLY A 201 7.55 0.31 -3.09
N ALA A 202 7.12 1.30 -3.89
CA ALA A 202 6.68 2.61 -3.43
C ALA A 202 5.61 2.55 -2.31
N PRO A 203 5.64 3.40 -1.26
CA PRO A 203 4.54 3.55 -0.33
C PRO A 203 3.27 4.03 -1.04
N GLY A 204 2.13 3.81 -0.39
CA GLY A 204 0.84 4.24 -0.94
C GLY A 204 0.27 3.37 -2.07
N ILE A 205 1.05 2.43 -2.65
CA ILE A 205 0.57 1.51 -3.71
C ILE A 205 -0.32 0.36 -3.19
N GLY A 206 -0.46 0.22 -1.86
CA GLY A 206 -1.38 -0.74 -1.24
C GLY A 206 -0.78 -2.12 -0.89
N LYS A 207 0.51 -2.21 -0.55
CA LYS A 207 1.20 -3.48 -0.21
C LYS A 207 0.68 -4.15 1.07
N THR A 208 0.54 -3.38 2.16
CA THR A 208 -0.10 -3.84 3.40
C THR A 208 -1.49 -4.39 3.11
N ARG A 209 -2.18 -3.73 2.19
CA ARG A 209 -3.49 -4.18 1.77
C ARG A 209 -3.38 -5.49 1.00
N PHE A 210 -2.53 -5.58 -0.03
CA PHE A 210 -2.23 -6.80 -0.79
C PHE A 210 -2.06 -8.03 0.12
N GLY A 211 -1.28 -7.91 1.20
CA GLY A 211 -1.06 -9.02 2.13
C GLY A 211 -2.33 -9.51 2.83
N ILE A 212 -3.22 -8.60 3.22
CA ILE A 212 -4.56 -8.94 3.77
C ILE A 212 -5.40 -9.61 2.68
N GLU A 213 -5.42 -9.04 1.47
CA GLU A 213 -6.23 -9.53 0.35
C GLU A 213 -5.83 -10.95 -0.08
N LEU A 214 -4.53 -11.21 -0.13
CA LEU A 214 -3.98 -12.52 -0.48
C LEU A 214 -4.38 -13.57 0.57
N PHE A 215 -4.34 -13.24 1.85
CA PHE A 215 -4.82 -14.14 2.91
C PHE A 215 -6.31 -14.49 2.75
N ASP A 216 -7.17 -13.49 2.56
CA ASP A 216 -8.60 -13.70 2.38
C ASP A 216 -8.89 -14.54 1.12
N TYR A 217 -8.12 -14.31 0.05
CA TYR A 217 -8.20 -15.10 -1.18
C TYR A 217 -7.82 -16.56 -0.95
N ILE A 218 -6.71 -16.81 -0.25
CA ILE A 218 -6.24 -18.17 0.09
C ILE A 218 -7.31 -18.88 0.93
N LYS A 219 -7.76 -18.25 2.01
CA LYS A 219 -8.76 -18.83 2.93
C LYS A 219 -10.05 -19.25 2.21
N LYS A 220 -10.44 -18.53 1.15
CA LYS A 220 -11.67 -18.79 0.40
C LYS A 220 -11.49 -19.77 -0.76
N ASN A 221 -10.36 -19.72 -1.48
CA ASN A 221 -10.22 -20.36 -2.79
C ASN A 221 -9.17 -21.47 -2.82
N TRP A 222 -8.20 -21.48 -1.90
CA TRP A 222 -7.16 -22.49 -1.89
C TRP A 222 -7.68 -23.78 -1.25
N ASN A 223 -7.38 -24.91 -1.89
CA ASN A 223 -7.63 -26.23 -1.32
C ASN A 223 -6.32 -26.74 -0.70
N PRO A 224 -6.21 -26.77 0.64
CA PRO A 224 -5.01 -27.29 1.28
C PRO A 224 -4.77 -28.75 0.89
N PRO A 225 -3.52 -29.22 0.97
CA PRO A 225 -3.23 -30.61 0.68
C PRO A 225 -4.04 -31.57 1.56
N LYS A 226 -4.54 -32.65 0.97
CA LYS A 226 -5.40 -33.63 1.67
C LYS A 226 -4.75 -34.22 2.92
N GLN A 227 -3.42 -34.34 2.93
CA GLN A 227 -2.64 -34.88 4.04
C GLN A 227 -2.66 -33.97 5.28
N TRP A 228 -2.96 -32.68 5.13
CA TRP A 228 -3.13 -31.77 6.27
C TRP A 228 -4.48 -31.93 6.98
N GLY A 229 -5.42 -32.68 6.38
CA GLY A 229 -6.75 -32.87 6.94
C GLY A 229 -7.51 -31.54 7.01
N ASP A 230 -8.12 -31.29 8.17
CA ASP A 230 -8.85 -30.05 8.42
C ASP A 230 -7.89 -28.93 8.84
N VAL A 231 -8.05 -27.75 8.23
CA VAL A 231 -7.10 -26.64 8.32
C VAL A 231 -7.79 -25.41 8.87
N HIS A 232 -7.30 -24.93 10.02
CA HIS A 232 -7.71 -23.64 10.59
C HIS A 232 -6.82 -22.53 10.02
N PHE A 233 -7.42 -21.46 9.50
CA PHE A 233 -6.70 -20.32 8.92
C PHE A 233 -6.66 -19.14 9.88
N GLU A 234 -5.46 -18.71 10.24
CA GLU A 234 -5.23 -17.54 11.08
C GLU A 234 -4.33 -16.52 10.38
N TYR A 235 -4.60 -15.23 10.61
CA TYR A 235 -3.82 -14.12 10.08
C TYR A 235 -3.15 -13.34 11.21
N LEU A 236 -1.82 -13.31 11.20
CA LEU A 236 -1.00 -12.55 12.14
C LEU A 236 -0.34 -11.40 11.39
N TYR A 237 -0.74 -10.18 11.73
CA TYR A 237 -0.13 -8.95 11.23
C TYR A 237 0.88 -8.41 12.24
N MET A 238 2.11 -8.17 11.79
CA MET A 238 3.19 -7.56 12.57
C MET A 238 3.73 -6.35 11.83
N ASN A 239 3.55 -5.17 12.43
CA ASN A 239 4.06 -3.91 11.92
C ASN A 239 5.31 -3.50 12.73
N PHE A 240 6.35 -2.99 12.06
CA PHE A 240 7.56 -2.45 12.69
C PHE A 240 7.57 -0.92 12.81
N ARG A 241 6.41 -0.28 12.63
CA ARG A 241 6.18 1.17 12.77
C ARG A 241 5.17 1.48 13.90
N ASN A 242 4.80 2.75 14.06
CA ASN A 242 3.71 3.20 14.94
C ASN A 242 3.84 2.75 16.41
N GLY A 243 5.03 2.88 17.00
CA GLY A 243 5.30 2.47 18.38
C GLY A 243 5.71 1.00 18.55
N LEU A 244 5.92 0.26 17.46
CA LEU A 244 6.43 -1.12 17.44
C LEU A 244 7.86 -1.24 16.87
N TYR A 245 8.55 -0.10 16.71
CA TYR A 245 9.91 -0.05 16.18
C TYR A 245 10.89 -0.87 17.03
N LEU A 246 11.92 -1.40 16.38
CA LEU A 246 13.03 -2.03 17.09
C LEU A 246 13.83 -0.95 17.81
N LYS A 247 14.12 -1.17 19.09
CA LYS A 247 14.78 -0.22 19.99
C LYS A 247 16.21 -0.64 20.28
N GLU A 248 16.96 0.24 20.95
CA GLU A 248 18.28 -0.09 21.46
C GLU A 248 18.22 -1.20 22.52
N ASP A 249 17.24 -1.16 23.42
CA ASP A 249 17.02 -2.20 24.45
C ASP A 249 16.74 -3.60 23.84
N ASP A 250 16.16 -3.66 22.63
CA ASP A 250 15.95 -4.92 21.92
C ASP A 250 17.28 -5.62 21.59
N SER A 251 18.41 -4.89 21.56
CA SER A 251 19.74 -5.45 21.31
C SER A 251 20.19 -6.45 22.38
N GLU A 252 19.68 -6.35 23.60
CA GLU A 252 19.98 -7.29 24.69
C GLU A 252 19.23 -8.62 24.54
N LEU A 253 18.21 -8.66 23.70
CA LEU A 253 17.40 -9.85 23.46
C LEU A 253 17.98 -10.67 22.31
N ILE A 254 17.63 -11.97 22.28
CA ILE A 254 17.89 -12.81 21.12
C ILE A 254 16.75 -12.61 20.09
N PRO A 255 17.03 -12.72 18.78
CA PRO A 255 16.03 -12.50 17.73
C PRO A 255 14.71 -13.28 17.90
N GLU A 256 14.80 -14.53 18.35
CA GLU A 256 13.64 -15.40 18.59
C GLU A 256 12.72 -14.86 19.69
N VAL A 257 13.27 -14.19 20.70
CA VAL A 257 12.50 -13.58 21.80
C VAL A 257 11.85 -12.29 21.34
N ILE A 258 12.56 -11.45 20.59
CA ILE A 258 12.01 -10.20 20.03
C ILE A 258 10.79 -10.50 19.13
N LEU A 259 10.89 -11.51 18.28
CA LEU A 259 9.80 -11.96 17.41
C LEU A 259 8.65 -12.58 18.20
N GLY A 260 8.96 -13.42 19.21
CA GLY A 260 7.95 -14.05 20.05
C GLY A 260 7.18 -13.06 20.92
N LEU A 261 7.81 -12.02 21.47
CA LEU A 261 7.12 -10.93 22.18
C LEU A 261 6.12 -10.20 21.28
N ARG A 262 6.50 -9.91 20.03
CA ARG A 262 5.60 -9.26 19.04
C ARG A 262 4.43 -10.16 18.67
N ALA A 263 4.69 -11.45 18.44
CA ALA A 263 3.63 -12.42 18.18
C ALA A 263 2.69 -12.56 19.38
N ALA A 264 3.22 -12.65 20.60
CA ALA A 264 2.41 -12.76 21.82
C ALA A 264 1.54 -11.51 22.04
N TYR A 265 2.12 -10.32 21.83
CA TYR A 265 1.36 -9.07 21.88
C TYR A 265 0.23 -9.04 20.85
N ALA A 266 0.52 -9.37 19.59
CA ALA A 266 -0.48 -9.35 18.52
C ALA A 266 -1.61 -10.39 18.74
N PHE A 267 -1.29 -11.60 19.19
CA PHE A 267 -2.29 -12.64 19.44
C PHE A 267 -3.16 -12.37 20.67
N PHE A 268 -2.54 -11.96 21.77
CA PHE A 268 -3.20 -11.97 23.08
C PHE A 268 -3.56 -10.58 23.60
N ILE A 269 -2.87 -9.53 23.14
CA ILE A 269 -2.93 -8.21 23.76
C ILE A 269 -3.57 -7.16 22.85
N GLU A 270 -3.00 -6.94 21.66
CA GLU A 270 -3.22 -5.75 20.81
C GLU A 270 -4.71 -5.45 20.55
N LYS A 271 -5.48 -6.48 20.19
CA LYS A 271 -6.90 -6.34 19.84
C LYS A 271 -7.82 -6.29 21.07
N LYS A 272 -7.36 -6.80 22.22
CA LYS A 272 -8.20 -7.04 23.41
C LYS A 272 -8.00 -6.02 24.52
N TYR A 273 -6.78 -5.53 24.74
CA TYR A 273 -6.45 -4.70 25.91
C TYR A 273 -5.88 -3.34 25.51
N ALA A 274 -6.20 -2.30 26.30
CA ALA A 274 -5.75 -0.93 26.07
C ALA A 274 -4.33 -0.65 26.62
N ILE A 275 -3.36 -1.52 26.31
CA ILE A 275 -1.95 -1.31 26.66
C ILE A 275 -1.10 -1.23 25.39
N THR A 276 0.03 -0.53 25.49
CA THR A 276 1.02 -0.45 24.41
C THR A 276 1.96 -1.66 24.44
N PHE A 277 2.64 -1.90 23.32
CA PHE A 277 3.65 -2.95 23.22
C PHE A 277 4.80 -2.76 24.23
N ASP A 278 5.21 -1.52 24.48
CA ASP A 278 6.24 -1.21 25.46
C ASP A 278 5.84 -1.63 26.88
N ILE A 279 4.63 -1.28 27.30
CA ILE A 279 4.10 -1.65 28.61
C ILE A 279 3.98 -3.17 28.72
N PHE A 280 3.56 -3.84 27.63
CA PHE A 280 3.54 -5.29 27.57
C PHE A 280 4.94 -5.89 27.76
N CYS A 281 5.95 -5.40 27.04
CA CYS A 281 7.32 -5.89 27.16
C CYS A 281 7.89 -5.68 28.56
N VAL A 282 7.68 -4.52 29.17
CA VAL A 282 8.10 -4.26 30.57
C VAL A 282 7.50 -5.28 31.53
N LYS A 283 6.22 -5.64 31.37
CA LYS A 283 5.57 -6.65 32.22
C LYS A 283 6.01 -8.08 31.90
N ALA A 284 6.27 -8.40 30.63
CA ALA A 284 6.67 -9.73 30.17
C ALA A 284 8.13 -10.06 30.52
N LEU A 285 9.03 -9.08 30.43
CA LEU A 285 10.48 -9.25 30.62
C LEU A 285 10.92 -9.33 32.10
N VAL A 286 9.99 -9.22 33.06
CA VAL A 286 10.24 -9.56 34.48
C VAL A 286 10.39 -11.07 34.67
N TYR A 287 9.81 -11.87 33.77
CA TYR A 287 9.95 -13.32 33.74
C TYR A 287 11.16 -13.73 32.89
N ASP A 288 11.49 -15.02 32.90
CA ASP A 288 12.56 -15.53 32.03
C ASP A 288 12.24 -15.23 30.55
N LYS A 289 13.10 -14.41 29.94
CA LYS A 289 13.04 -13.98 28.54
C LYS A 289 12.94 -15.17 27.59
N SER A 290 13.52 -16.32 27.94
CA SER A 290 13.55 -17.53 27.12
C SER A 290 12.16 -18.13 26.88
N ILE A 291 11.18 -17.85 27.75
CA ILE A 291 9.79 -18.31 27.63
C ILE A 291 9.10 -17.70 26.41
N PHE A 292 9.46 -16.46 26.05
CA PHE A 292 8.89 -15.74 24.92
C PHE A 292 9.63 -15.98 23.60
N LYS A 293 10.39 -17.07 23.47
CA LYS A 293 10.89 -17.47 22.14
C LYS A 293 9.71 -17.71 21.19
N PHE A 294 9.91 -17.34 19.93
CA PHE A 294 8.87 -17.40 18.89
C PHE A 294 8.21 -18.77 18.79
N ASP A 295 9.00 -19.85 18.83
CA ASP A 295 8.45 -21.22 18.81
C ASP A 295 7.48 -21.48 19.96
N SER A 296 7.88 -21.14 21.17
CA SER A 296 7.13 -21.32 22.41
C SER A 296 5.81 -20.57 22.37
N VAL A 297 5.81 -19.36 21.81
CA VAL A 297 4.61 -18.54 21.62
C VAL A 297 3.67 -19.13 20.56
N ILE A 298 4.21 -19.61 19.42
CA ILE A 298 3.40 -20.26 18.38
C ILE A 298 2.77 -21.55 18.89
N TYR A 299 3.53 -22.38 19.61
CA TYR A 299 3.01 -23.59 20.25
C TYR A 299 1.89 -23.27 21.24
N TYR A 300 2.11 -22.30 22.13
CA TYR A 300 1.08 -21.90 23.08
C TYR A 300 -0.17 -21.34 22.38
N TYR A 301 0.00 -20.57 21.32
CA TYR A 301 -1.13 -20.06 20.54
C TYR A 301 -1.96 -21.19 19.94
N TYR A 302 -1.30 -22.19 19.32
CA TYR A 302 -1.97 -23.39 18.81
C TYR A 302 -2.77 -24.11 19.90
N GLU A 303 -2.16 -24.39 21.05
CA GLU A 303 -2.84 -25.03 22.20
C GLU A 303 -4.03 -24.20 22.70
N SER A 304 -3.91 -22.86 22.68
CA SER A 304 -4.97 -21.95 23.14
C SER A 304 -6.23 -21.98 22.27
N LEU A 305 -6.13 -22.43 21.01
CA LEU A 305 -7.26 -22.58 20.10
C LEU A 305 -8.14 -23.80 20.41
N LYS A 306 -7.66 -24.73 21.26
CA LYS A 306 -8.41 -25.91 21.74
C LYS A 306 -9.04 -26.74 20.62
N PHE A 307 -8.28 -27.04 19.56
CA PHE A 307 -8.77 -27.87 18.46
C PHE A 307 -9.19 -29.26 18.93
N SER A 308 -10.29 -29.77 18.38
CA SER A 308 -10.89 -31.04 18.80
C SER A 308 -10.23 -32.27 18.17
N ASN A 309 -9.47 -32.15 17.07
CA ASN A 309 -8.98 -33.28 16.26
C ASN A 309 -7.59 -33.05 15.60
N ASN A 310 -6.56 -32.59 16.32
CA ASN A 310 -5.21 -32.36 15.75
C ASN A 310 -5.24 -31.59 14.41
N GLN A 311 -6.11 -30.57 14.31
CA GLN A 311 -6.27 -29.76 13.10
C GLN A 311 -4.96 -29.05 12.76
N LYS A 312 -4.64 -28.93 11.47
CA LYS A 312 -3.46 -28.17 11.04
C LYS A 312 -3.77 -26.67 11.17
N LEU A 313 -2.88 -25.90 11.78
CA LEU A 313 -2.97 -24.45 11.78
C LEU A 313 -2.19 -23.89 10.59
N PHE A 314 -2.88 -23.26 9.65
CA PHE A 314 -2.25 -22.41 8.65
C PHE A 314 -2.18 -20.98 9.18
N LEU A 315 -0.98 -20.54 9.54
CA LEU A 315 -0.73 -19.19 10.03
C LEU A 315 -0.13 -18.34 8.92
N TYR A 316 -0.89 -17.38 8.40
CA TYR A 316 -0.39 -16.39 7.46
C TYR A 316 0.30 -15.26 8.25
N LEU A 317 1.63 -15.18 8.11
CA LEU A 317 2.47 -14.26 8.86
C LEU A 317 2.83 -13.06 8.01
N HIS A 318 2.12 -11.95 8.20
CA HIS A 318 2.36 -10.72 7.49
C HIS A 318 3.28 -9.81 8.32
N ILE A 319 4.52 -9.64 7.86
CA ILE A 319 5.49 -8.70 8.42
C ILE A 319 5.52 -7.46 7.53
N ASP A 320 4.98 -6.36 8.04
CA ASP A 320 4.93 -5.08 7.34
C ASP A 320 6.03 -4.13 7.80
N GLU A 321 6.38 -3.19 6.93
CA GLU A 321 7.47 -2.22 7.08
C GLU A 321 8.83 -2.88 7.36
N PHE A 322 9.13 -4.00 6.67
CA PHE A 322 10.38 -4.76 6.91
C PHE A 322 11.66 -3.97 6.62
N GLN A 323 11.60 -2.83 5.91
CA GLN A 323 12.74 -1.92 5.79
C GLN A 323 13.22 -1.37 7.14
N MET A 324 12.33 -1.25 8.13
CA MET A 324 12.70 -0.82 9.48
C MET A 324 13.59 -1.86 10.17
N ILE A 325 13.42 -3.14 9.82
CA ILE A 325 14.28 -4.22 10.29
C ILE A 325 15.68 -4.09 9.67
N ASP A 326 15.75 -3.70 8.40
CA ASP A 326 17.01 -3.48 7.71
C ASP A 326 17.82 -2.35 8.30
N GLU A 327 17.17 -1.21 8.55
CA GLU A 327 17.78 -0.05 9.18
C GLU A 327 18.36 -0.42 10.56
N TRP A 328 17.63 -1.21 11.33
CA TRP A 328 18.09 -1.69 12.63
C TRP A 328 19.25 -2.68 12.51
N ASP A 329 19.23 -3.63 11.57
CA ASP A 329 20.33 -4.58 11.34
C ASP A 329 21.60 -3.87 10.85
N ALA A 330 21.47 -2.80 10.07
CA ALA A 330 22.58 -1.97 9.62
C ALA A 330 23.26 -1.25 10.79
N TYR A 331 22.48 -0.79 11.77
CA TYR A 331 22.96 -0.22 13.02
C TYR A 331 23.58 -1.29 13.93
N ASN A 332 22.94 -2.45 14.06
CA ASN A 332 23.32 -3.52 14.98
C ASN A 332 23.88 -4.77 14.28
N LYS A 333 25.03 -4.60 13.60
CA LYS A 333 25.66 -5.61 12.70
C LYS A 333 25.90 -6.99 13.32
N THR A 334 25.89 -7.11 14.66
CA THR A 334 26.21 -8.36 15.37
C THR A 334 25.05 -9.34 15.44
N LYS A 335 23.79 -8.88 15.33
CA LYS A 335 22.61 -9.71 15.63
C LYS A 335 22.01 -10.42 14.42
N GLN A 336 22.21 -9.90 13.20
CA GLN A 336 21.61 -10.42 11.95
C GLN A 336 20.12 -10.79 12.15
N PHE A 337 19.34 -9.89 12.73
CA PHE A 337 18.00 -10.16 13.20
C PHE A 337 17.09 -10.59 12.07
N PHE A 338 17.13 -9.93 10.91
CA PHE A 338 16.34 -10.32 9.74
C PHE A 338 16.59 -11.77 9.34
N LYS A 339 17.87 -12.16 9.26
CA LYS A 339 18.28 -13.52 8.90
C LYS A 339 17.81 -14.56 9.93
N ASN A 340 17.95 -14.26 11.22
CA ASN A 340 17.54 -15.17 12.29
C ASN A 340 16.01 -15.27 12.42
N MET A 341 15.29 -14.17 12.18
CA MET A 341 13.84 -14.15 12.06
C MET A 341 13.37 -15.08 10.93
N ILE A 342 13.91 -14.93 9.72
CA ILE A 342 13.57 -15.78 8.58
C ILE A 342 13.88 -17.26 8.87
N ARG A 343 15.03 -17.56 9.50
CA ARG A 343 15.37 -18.93 9.94
C ARG A 343 14.37 -19.49 10.94
N GLY A 344 13.94 -18.70 11.93
CA GLY A 344 12.93 -19.09 12.91
C GLY A 344 11.60 -19.43 12.25
N ILE A 345 11.17 -18.63 11.27
CA ILE A 345 9.94 -18.85 10.50
C ILE A 345 10.07 -20.08 9.59
N ALA A 346 11.20 -20.25 8.91
CA ALA A 346 11.44 -21.35 7.97
C ALA A 346 11.30 -22.74 8.61
N LYS A 347 11.56 -22.87 9.92
CA LYS A 347 11.32 -24.13 10.67
C LYS A 347 9.86 -24.58 10.53
N PHE A 348 8.91 -23.67 10.63
CA PHE A 348 7.47 -23.98 10.51
C PHE A 348 7.00 -24.18 9.05
N MET A 349 7.81 -23.77 8.07
CA MET A 349 7.54 -24.05 6.65
C MET A 349 8.02 -25.44 6.23
N THR A 350 9.17 -25.86 6.77
CA THR A 350 9.90 -27.06 6.33
C THR A 350 9.65 -28.26 7.24
N GLY A 351 9.41 -28.01 8.53
CA GLY A 351 9.22 -29.04 9.54
C GLY A 351 7.81 -29.63 9.57
N ASP A 352 7.70 -30.79 10.23
CA ASP A 352 6.45 -31.48 10.47
C ASP A 352 5.83 -31.02 11.80
N TYR A 353 5.28 -29.80 11.78
CA TYR A 353 4.65 -29.18 12.94
C TYR A 353 3.12 -29.12 12.79
N PRO A 354 2.34 -29.09 13.89
CA PRO A 354 0.90 -28.83 13.82
C PRO A 354 0.56 -27.47 13.19
N THR A 355 1.48 -26.51 13.29
CA THR A 355 1.38 -25.19 12.64
C THR A 355 2.28 -25.12 11.41
N PHE A 356 1.71 -24.72 10.28
CA PHE A 356 2.41 -24.30 9.08
C PHE A 356 2.36 -22.77 8.97
N ILE A 357 3.51 -22.11 8.82
CA ILE A 357 3.59 -20.65 8.69
C ILE A 357 3.86 -20.28 7.23
N GLN A 358 3.00 -19.45 6.63
CA GLN A 358 3.27 -18.83 5.34
C GLN A 358 3.69 -17.36 5.54
N PRO A 359 4.98 -17.00 5.36
CA PRO A 359 5.42 -15.62 5.50
C PRO A 359 5.10 -14.77 4.27
N PHE A 360 4.67 -13.54 4.55
CA PHE A 360 4.52 -12.45 3.61
C PHE A 360 5.22 -11.21 4.15
N LEU A 361 6.15 -10.64 3.38
CA LEU A 361 6.83 -9.40 3.72
C LEU A 361 6.27 -8.26 2.87
N SER A 362 5.91 -7.15 3.50
CA SER A 362 5.69 -5.89 2.78
C SER A 362 6.49 -4.73 3.34
N GLY A 363 6.91 -3.84 2.45
CA GLY A 363 7.73 -2.71 2.85
C GLY A 363 8.16 -1.85 1.67
N THR A 364 8.84 -0.76 1.99
CA THR A 364 9.38 0.17 0.99
C THR A 364 10.79 -0.18 0.54
N THR A 365 11.40 -1.24 1.10
CA THR A 365 12.72 -1.72 0.66
C THR A 365 12.68 -2.04 -0.84
N PRO A 366 13.67 -1.57 -1.62
CA PRO A 366 13.73 -1.93 -3.02
C PRO A 366 14.00 -3.43 -3.29
N ARG A 367 13.46 -3.96 -4.40
CA ARG A 367 13.47 -5.41 -4.71
C ARG A 367 14.86 -6.03 -4.66
N ALA A 368 15.84 -5.42 -5.32
CA ALA A 368 17.21 -5.97 -5.34
C ALA A 368 17.86 -6.03 -3.93
N ILE A 369 17.52 -5.09 -3.03
CA ILE A 369 18.02 -5.09 -1.64
C ILE A 369 17.31 -6.19 -0.84
N ALA A 370 16.01 -6.40 -1.08
CA ALA A 370 15.28 -7.51 -0.48
C ALA A 370 15.78 -8.88 -1.01
N GLN A 371 16.16 -8.99 -2.28
CA GLN A 371 16.74 -10.21 -2.87
C GLN A 371 18.08 -10.58 -2.24
N GLN A 372 18.94 -9.59 -1.94
CA GLN A 372 20.22 -9.81 -1.27
C GLN A 372 20.08 -10.37 0.15
N LYS A 373 18.88 -10.35 0.73
CA LYS A 373 18.58 -10.84 2.08
C LYS A 373 17.98 -12.24 2.11
N GLN A 374 17.92 -12.92 0.97
CA GLN A 374 17.46 -14.29 0.88
C GLN A 374 18.31 -15.18 1.81
N ALA A 375 17.64 -15.88 2.74
CA ALA A 375 18.31 -16.80 3.65
C ALA A 375 18.60 -18.13 2.94
N THR A 376 19.50 -18.94 3.51
CA THR A 376 19.88 -20.25 2.96
C THR A 376 18.74 -21.26 2.88
N ASP A 377 17.63 -21.03 3.60
CA ASP A 377 16.65 -22.07 3.89
C ASP A 377 15.32 -21.88 3.11
N ILE A 378 15.02 -20.67 2.61
CA ILE A 378 13.82 -20.36 1.81
C ILE A 378 14.13 -19.34 0.71
N SER A 379 13.31 -19.32 -0.34
CA SER A 379 13.43 -18.38 -1.46
C SER A 379 12.39 -17.26 -1.40
N PHE A 380 12.70 -16.11 -2.00
CA PHE A 380 11.77 -14.98 -2.07
C PHE A 380 11.08 -14.94 -3.42
N GLN A 381 9.76 -14.89 -3.41
CA GLN A 381 8.94 -14.60 -4.57
C GLN A 381 8.46 -13.16 -4.47
N PHE A 382 8.89 -12.31 -5.40
CA PHE A 382 8.39 -10.94 -5.47
C PHE A 382 7.05 -10.91 -6.18
N VAL A 383 6.13 -10.10 -5.67
CA VAL A 383 4.81 -9.88 -6.28
C VAL A 383 4.60 -8.39 -6.51
N ASP A 384 4.06 -8.06 -7.68
CA ASP A 384 3.72 -6.69 -8.05
C ASP A 384 2.44 -6.22 -7.36
N CYS A 385 2.44 -4.96 -6.94
CA CYS A 385 1.24 -4.27 -6.49
C CYS A 385 0.97 -3.11 -7.45
N PRO A 386 0.30 -3.36 -8.59
CA PRO A 386 0.10 -2.34 -9.62
C PRO A 386 -0.82 -1.22 -9.14
N LEU A 387 -0.70 -0.05 -9.79
CA LEU A 387 -1.70 1.01 -9.70
C LEU A 387 -3.07 0.50 -10.15
N LEU A 388 -4.13 1.08 -9.57
CA LEU A 388 -5.51 0.75 -9.90
C LEU A 388 -5.86 1.28 -11.30
N ASP A 389 -6.28 0.39 -12.19
CA ASP A 389 -6.94 0.78 -13.42
C ASP A 389 -8.28 1.46 -13.12
N ILE A 390 -8.75 2.19 -14.12
CA ILE A 390 -10.02 2.89 -14.05
C ILE A 390 -11.21 1.97 -13.76
N LYS A 391 -11.19 0.72 -14.23
CA LYS A 391 -12.24 -0.28 -13.95
C LYS A 391 -12.31 -0.60 -12.46
N SER A 392 -11.16 -0.71 -11.81
CA SER A 392 -11.02 -0.99 -10.39
C SER A 392 -11.45 0.19 -9.54
N MET A 393 -11.04 1.40 -9.92
CA MET A 393 -11.50 2.64 -9.27
C MET A 393 -13.03 2.78 -9.33
N ILE A 394 -13.65 2.43 -10.47
CA ILE A 394 -15.12 2.43 -10.62
C ILE A 394 -15.78 1.40 -9.69
N ARG A 395 -15.27 0.16 -9.62
CA ARG A 395 -15.81 -0.88 -8.71
C ARG A 395 -15.70 -0.48 -7.24
N ILE A 396 -14.61 0.19 -6.91
CA ILE A 396 -14.39 0.73 -5.58
C ILE A 396 -15.44 1.80 -5.25
N MET A 397 -15.69 2.74 -6.15
CA MET A 397 -16.75 3.75 -5.98
C MET A 397 -18.14 3.08 -5.90
N ASP A 398 -18.40 2.04 -6.70
CA ASP A 398 -19.66 1.29 -6.65
C ASP A 398 -19.91 0.63 -5.31
N HIS A 399 -18.89 0.06 -4.67
CA HIS A 399 -19.03 -0.46 -3.31
C HIS A 399 -19.46 0.61 -2.31
N PHE A 400 -18.87 1.81 -2.38
CA PHE A 400 -19.30 2.91 -1.53
C PHE A 400 -20.70 3.38 -1.89
N ALA A 401 -21.05 3.43 -3.18
CA ALA A 401 -22.40 3.73 -3.63
C ALA A 401 -23.41 2.71 -3.07
N THR A 402 -23.09 1.42 -3.06
CA THR A 402 -23.91 0.38 -2.40
C THR A 402 -23.99 0.60 -0.90
N LYS A 403 -22.85 0.76 -0.23
CA LYS A 403 -22.74 0.94 1.23
C LYS A 403 -23.59 2.13 1.71
N PHE A 404 -23.57 3.22 0.96
CA PHE A 404 -24.29 4.45 1.28
C PHE A 404 -25.69 4.55 0.67
N LYS A 405 -26.17 3.48 0.01
CA LYS A 405 -27.48 3.45 -0.65
C LYS A 405 -27.66 4.61 -1.63
N ALA A 406 -26.63 4.86 -2.43
CA ALA A 406 -26.62 5.91 -3.43
C ALA A 406 -27.83 5.82 -4.36
N PRO A 407 -28.40 6.96 -4.79
CA PRO A 407 -29.50 6.97 -5.73
C PRO A 407 -29.16 6.23 -7.01
N THR A 408 -30.07 5.37 -7.41
CA THR A 408 -30.09 4.76 -8.72
C THR A 408 -31.08 5.49 -9.60
N THR A 409 -30.84 5.53 -10.90
CA THR A 409 -31.87 5.91 -11.86
C THR A 409 -32.35 4.66 -12.58
N LEU A 410 -33.66 4.57 -12.73
CA LEU A 410 -34.30 3.74 -13.72
C LEU A 410 -33.98 4.38 -15.07
N LEU A 411 -33.74 3.56 -16.08
CA LEU A 411 -33.53 4.02 -17.43
C LEU A 411 -34.74 3.55 -18.17
N ASP A 412 -35.64 4.49 -18.45
CA ASP A 412 -37.02 4.20 -18.83
C ASP A 412 -37.08 3.19 -19.99
N PHE A 413 -37.78 2.09 -19.73
CA PHE A 413 -38.14 1.07 -20.71
C PHE A 413 -39.37 1.50 -21.52
N GLU A 414 -39.57 2.80 -21.76
CA GLU A 414 -40.67 3.24 -22.62
C GLU A 414 -40.25 3.07 -24.08
N ALA A 415 -40.70 1.95 -24.65
CA ALA A 415 -40.80 1.79 -26.08
C ALA A 415 -41.55 3.00 -26.67
N PRO A 416 -41.01 3.71 -27.69
CA PRO A 416 -41.80 4.70 -28.39
C PRO A 416 -43.01 4.01 -29.00
N GLU A 417 -44.15 4.69 -28.82
CA GLU A 417 -45.53 4.44 -29.25
C GLU A 417 -45.81 3.24 -30.19
N ALA A 418 -46.89 2.55 -29.85
CA ALA A 418 -47.44 1.37 -30.51
C ALA A 418 -47.31 1.37 -32.04
N PRO A 419 -46.93 0.24 -32.67
CA PRO A 419 -47.02 0.11 -34.11
C PRO A 419 -48.48 0.30 -34.54
N THR A 420 -48.69 1.17 -35.52
CA THR A 420 -49.97 1.31 -36.21
C THR A 420 -50.45 -0.08 -36.67
N LYS A 421 -51.77 -0.29 -36.64
CA LYS A 421 -52.54 -1.55 -36.79
C LYS A 421 -52.27 -2.43 -38.05
N LYS A 422 -51.12 -2.33 -38.73
CA LYS A 422 -50.82 -3.09 -39.96
C LYS A 422 -49.83 -4.25 -39.85
N ASP A 423 -49.13 -4.44 -38.73
CA ASP A 423 -48.13 -5.53 -38.62
C ASP A 423 -48.54 -6.71 -37.71
N ALA A 424 -49.81 -6.81 -37.32
CA ALA A 424 -50.31 -7.84 -36.38
C ALA A 424 -50.50 -9.25 -36.97
N ALA A 425 -49.79 -9.62 -38.04
CA ALA A 425 -49.93 -10.92 -38.67
C ALA A 425 -48.58 -11.47 -39.17
N ASN A 426 -47.62 -11.67 -38.26
CA ASN A 426 -46.67 -12.79 -38.27
C ASN A 426 -45.51 -12.55 -37.30
N LYS A 427 -45.56 -13.20 -36.13
CA LYS A 427 -44.40 -13.82 -35.43
C LYS A 427 -44.84 -14.41 -34.09
N LYS A 428 -45.16 -15.71 -34.09
CA LYS A 428 -44.94 -16.56 -32.92
C LYS A 428 -43.43 -16.77 -32.79
N LYS A 429 -42.76 -16.14 -31.83
CA LYS A 429 -41.43 -16.56 -31.36
C LYS A 429 -41.34 -16.43 -29.84
N LYS A 430 -40.97 -17.59 -29.25
CA LYS A 430 -40.33 -17.88 -27.95
C LYS A 430 -40.53 -16.88 -26.81
N GLY A 431 -40.99 -17.42 -25.68
CA GLY A 431 -41.05 -16.70 -24.40
C GLY A 431 -39.76 -15.94 -24.11
N VAL A 432 -39.88 -14.62 -24.14
CA VAL A 432 -38.88 -13.69 -23.64
C VAL A 432 -39.16 -13.58 -22.14
N ALA A 433 -38.18 -13.90 -21.30
CA ALA A 433 -38.27 -13.63 -19.87
C ALA A 433 -38.63 -12.15 -19.66
N PRO A 434 -39.44 -11.80 -18.64
CA PRO A 434 -39.78 -10.41 -18.38
C PRO A 434 -38.50 -9.57 -18.25
N PRO A 435 -38.47 -8.33 -18.76
CA PRO A 435 -37.28 -7.49 -18.69
C PRO A 435 -36.91 -7.32 -17.21
N THR A 436 -35.72 -7.78 -16.84
CA THR A 436 -35.12 -7.44 -15.56
C THR A 436 -34.85 -5.93 -15.61
N THR A 437 -35.57 -5.15 -14.80
CA THR A 437 -35.32 -3.71 -14.68
C THR A 437 -33.89 -3.52 -14.18
N LYS A 438 -33.00 -3.03 -15.05
CA LYS A 438 -31.60 -2.76 -14.72
C LYS A 438 -31.49 -1.34 -14.17
N TYR A 439 -31.08 -1.23 -12.90
CA TYR A 439 -30.81 0.05 -12.25
C TYR A 439 -29.32 0.36 -12.29
N VAL A 440 -29.01 1.66 -12.30
CA VAL A 440 -27.62 2.13 -12.31
C VAL A 440 -27.44 3.31 -11.38
N TYR A 441 -26.29 3.39 -10.73
CA TYR A 441 -25.97 4.51 -9.86
C TYR A 441 -25.85 5.82 -10.65
N LYS A 442 -26.51 6.88 -10.18
CA LYS A 442 -26.45 8.21 -10.81
C LYS A 442 -25.04 8.78 -10.90
N TRP A 443 -24.16 8.45 -9.95
CA TRP A 443 -22.78 8.95 -9.91
C TRP A 443 -21.98 8.59 -11.18
N LYS A 444 -22.30 7.49 -11.86
CA LYS A 444 -21.62 7.09 -13.12
C LYS A 444 -21.96 7.99 -14.31
N LEU A 445 -23.01 8.80 -14.20
CA LEU A 445 -23.37 9.85 -15.15
C LEU A 445 -22.75 11.20 -14.75
N CYS A 446 -21.97 11.25 -13.68
CA CYS A 446 -21.25 12.44 -13.24
C CYS A 446 -19.84 12.45 -13.86
N ALA A 447 -19.70 13.10 -15.02
CA ALA A 447 -18.42 13.31 -15.69
C ALA A 447 -17.30 13.91 -14.79
N PRO A 448 -17.56 14.93 -13.93
CA PRO A 448 -16.48 15.52 -13.15
C PRO A 448 -15.97 14.60 -12.05
N LEU A 449 -16.86 13.80 -11.45
CA LEU A 449 -16.47 12.79 -10.48
C LEU A 449 -15.59 11.70 -11.11
N LEU A 450 -15.90 11.29 -12.35
CA LEU A 450 -15.07 10.35 -13.11
C LEU A 450 -13.69 10.95 -13.44
N GLN A 451 -13.61 12.23 -13.79
CA GLN A 451 -12.33 12.91 -14.00
C GLN A 451 -11.50 12.95 -12.71
N LEU A 452 -12.10 13.25 -11.55
CA LEU A 452 -11.39 13.20 -10.26
C LEU A 452 -10.81 11.83 -9.95
N LEU A 453 -11.54 10.75 -10.25
CA LEU A 453 -11.04 9.39 -10.09
C LEU A 453 -9.78 9.17 -10.93
N ILE A 454 -9.78 9.62 -12.19
CA ILE A 454 -8.64 9.50 -13.09
C ILE A 454 -7.45 10.34 -12.62
N ASP A 455 -7.70 11.53 -12.08
CA ASP A 455 -6.65 12.42 -11.58
C ASP A 455 -5.89 11.83 -10.37
N THR A 456 -6.43 10.80 -9.71
CA THR A 456 -5.71 10.00 -8.69
C THR A 456 -4.66 9.07 -9.29
N GLY A 457 -4.66 8.89 -10.62
CA GLY A 457 -3.70 8.06 -11.36
C GLY A 457 -3.69 6.59 -10.93
N GLY A 458 -4.76 6.11 -10.28
CA GLY A 458 -4.82 4.75 -9.76
C GLY A 458 -4.07 4.52 -8.45
N LEU A 459 -3.47 5.54 -7.84
CA LEU A 459 -2.75 5.37 -6.58
C LEU A 459 -3.77 5.17 -5.45
N PRO A 460 -3.79 4.00 -4.77
CA PRO A 460 -4.80 3.69 -3.75
C PRO A 460 -4.88 4.74 -2.64
N ARG A 461 -3.75 5.30 -2.22
CA ARG A 461 -3.71 6.33 -1.17
C ARG A 461 -4.27 7.68 -1.63
N ALA A 462 -4.08 8.05 -2.89
CA ALA A 462 -4.71 9.24 -3.47
C ALA A 462 -6.23 9.06 -3.60
N LEU A 463 -6.65 7.86 -4.01
CA LEU A 463 -8.06 7.48 -4.10
C LEU A 463 -8.75 7.48 -2.72
N GLU A 464 -8.08 6.96 -1.69
CA GLU A 464 -8.57 7.01 -0.31
C GLU A 464 -8.76 8.45 0.15
N LYS A 465 -7.82 9.36 -0.16
CA LYS A 465 -7.95 10.78 0.17
C LYS A 465 -9.09 11.45 -0.57
N LEU A 466 -9.30 11.13 -1.84
CA LEU A 466 -10.46 11.58 -2.59
C LEU A 466 -11.77 11.16 -1.90
N PHE A 467 -11.89 9.91 -1.46
CA PHE A 467 -13.08 9.43 -0.75
C PHE A 467 -13.26 10.03 0.63
N ASP A 468 -12.18 10.26 1.38
CA ASP A 468 -12.27 10.98 2.65
C ASP A 468 -12.86 12.38 2.42
N VAL A 469 -12.40 13.10 1.39
CA VAL A 469 -12.92 14.44 1.07
C VAL A 469 -14.38 14.37 0.61
N CYS A 470 -14.70 13.48 -0.33
CA CYS A 470 -16.07 13.31 -0.84
C CYS A 470 -17.05 12.92 0.27
N PHE A 471 -16.73 11.91 1.08
CA PHE A 471 -17.69 11.30 2.00
C PHE A 471 -17.64 11.88 3.42
N LYS A 472 -16.60 12.59 3.82
CA LYS A 472 -16.49 13.17 5.17
C LYS A 472 -16.42 14.68 5.12
N THR A 473 -15.42 15.24 4.44
CA THR A 473 -15.14 16.69 4.48
C THR A 473 -16.23 17.53 3.83
N ILE A 474 -16.63 17.20 2.59
CA ILE A 474 -17.62 17.97 1.83
C ILE A 474 -19.01 17.37 1.96
N GLY A 475 -19.15 16.06 1.77
CA GLY A 475 -20.45 15.39 1.83
C GLY A 475 -21.06 15.31 3.24
N GLY A 476 -20.25 15.47 4.31
CA GLY A 476 -20.66 15.26 5.70
C GLY A 476 -20.95 13.80 6.08
N ASN A 477 -21.49 13.02 5.13
CA ASN A 477 -21.47 11.55 5.07
C ASN A 477 -21.61 11.10 3.61
N GLY A 478 -21.24 9.85 3.32
CA GLY A 478 -21.28 9.33 1.94
C GLY A 478 -22.66 9.28 1.31
N LYS A 479 -23.73 9.16 2.10
CA LYS A 479 -25.11 9.13 1.56
C LYS A 479 -25.49 10.46 0.93
N LYS A 480 -25.30 11.56 1.66
CA LYS A 480 -25.59 12.92 1.17
C LYS A 480 -24.76 13.25 -0.08
N PHE A 481 -23.49 12.85 -0.10
CA PHE A 481 -22.62 13.02 -1.27
C PHE A 481 -23.23 12.42 -2.55
N PHE A 482 -23.75 11.20 -2.47
CA PHE A 482 -24.37 10.55 -3.63
C PHE A 482 -25.78 11.08 -3.96
N GLU A 483 -26.49 11.69 -3.00
CA GLU A 483 -27.79 12.32 -3.22
C GLU A 483 -27.67 13.63 -4.00
N ASP A 484 -26.71 14.46 -3.64
CA ASP A 484 -26.55 15.80 -4.23
C ASP A 484 -25.86 15.72 -5.60
N LEU A 485 -24.65 15.13 -5.67
CA LEU A 485 -23.75 15.09 -6.85
C LEU A 485 -23.49 16.45 -7.56
N GLU A 486 -24.05 17.55 -7.08
CA GLU A 486 -23.86 18.92 -7.56
C GLU A 486 -22.90 19.65 -6.61
N TYR A 487 -21.63 19.26 -6.66
CA TYR A 487 -20.57 19.86 -5.86
C TYR A 487 -19.64 20.72 -6.71
N ASP A 488 -18.91 21.61 -6.06
CA ASP A 488 -17.74 22.25 -6.65
C ASP A 488 -16.56 21.25 -6.69
N TYR A 489 -16.36 20.62 -7.85
CA TYR A 489 -15.33 19.63 -8.08
C TYR A 489 -13.92 20.21 -8.14
N ASP A 490 -13.78 21.49 -8.49
CA ASP A 490 -12.50 22.20 -8.40
C ASP A 490 -12.09 22.39 -6.94
N ASN A 491 -13.05 22.68 -6.06
CA ASN A 491 -12.82 22.72 -4.63
C ASN A 491 -12.45 21.34 -4.07
N ILE A 492 -13.16 20.26 -4.47
CA ILE A 492 -12.78 18.89 -4.09
C ILE A 492 -11.33 18.60 -4.51
N PHE A 493 -10.98 18.86 -5.78
CA PHE A 493 -9.62 18.69 -6.30
C PHE A 493 -8.59 19.44 -5.46
N SER A 494 -8.86 20.70 -5.14
CA SER A 494 -7.97 21.56 -4.34
C SER A 494 -7.74 21.00 -2.93
N ILE A 495 -8.79 20.54 -2.24
CA ILE A 495 -8.67 19.95 -0.90
C ILE A 495 -7.86 18.65 -0.95
N VAL A 496 -8.17 17.75 -1.88
CA VAL A 496 -7.45 16.47 -2.04
C VAL A 496 -5.96 16.73 -2.33
N LYS A 497 -5.67 17.67 -3.23
CA LYS A 497 -4.31 18.08 -3.56
C LYS A 497 -3.55 18.57 -2.32
N ASN A 498 -4.16 19.42 -1.51
CA ASN A 498 -3.54 19.95 -0.28
C ASN A 498 -3.33 18.87 0.79
N ASP A 499 -4.27 17.92 0.93
CA ASP A 499 -4.13 16.81 1.86
C ASP A 499 -3.00 15.86 1.44
N LEU A 500 -2.83 15.63 0.13
CA LEU A 500 -1.72 14.85 -0.41
C LEU A 500 -0.39 15.57 -0.25
N GLU A 501 -0.33 16.87 -0.51
CA GLU A 501 0.88 17.67 -0.27
C GLU A 501 1.34 17.54 1.18
N LYS A 502 0.46 17.75 2.16
CA LYS A 502 0.77 17.60 3.59
C LYS A 502 1.16 16.17 3.97
N MET A 503 0.51 15.17 3.37
CA MET A 503 0.80 13.77 3.66
C MET A 503 2.22 13.37 3.24
N TYR A 504 2.66 13.84 2.08
CA TYR A 504 3.93 13.44 1.48
C TYR A 504 5.03 14.48 1.68
N ASP A 505 4.69 15.66 2.20
CA ASP A 505 5.59 16.77 2.49
C ASP A 505 6.42 17.19 1.27
N ILE A 506 5.73 17.25 0.12
CA ILE A 506 6.36 17.42 -1.20
C ILE A 506 6.99 18.80 -1.32
N TYR A 507 6.37 19.86 -0.77
CA TYR A 507 6.93 21.20 -0.84
C TYR A 507 8.30 21.29 -0.16
N ARG A 508 8.46 20.69 1.02
CA ARG A 508 9.76 20.66 1.70
C ARG A 508 10.78 19.86 0.91
N LYS A 509 10.40 18.67 0.41
CA LYS A 509 11.29 17.84 -0.41
C LYS A 509 11.78 18.54 -1.68
N VAL A 510 10.88 19.26 -2.36
CA VAL A 510 11.22 20.07 -3.54
C VAL A 510 12.09 21.28 -3.16
N ASP A 511 11.93 21.88 -1.98
CA ASP A 511 12.85 22.92 -1.50
C ASP A 511 14.25 22.36 -1.23
N ASP A 512 14.31 21.21 -0.55
CA ASP A 512 15.55 20.58 -0.12
C ASP A 512 16.37 20.06 -1.32
N GLU A 513 15.73 19.44 -2.32
CA GLU A 513 16.37 18.84 -3.50
C GLU A 513 15.68 19.22 -4.82
N MET A 514 15.52 20.53 -5.08
CA MET A 514 14.78 21.06 -6.24
C MET A 514 15.17 20.42 -7.58
N GLU A 515 16.46 20.25 -7.84
CA GLU A 515 16.96 19.70 -9.11
C GLU A 515 16.58 18.23 -9.30
N LEU A 516 16.62 17.44 -8.23
CA LEU A 516 16.26 16.02 -8.24
C LEU A 516 14.79 15.83 -8.61
N TYR A 517 13.91 16.57 -7.93
CA TYR A 517 12.46 16.48 -8.14
C TYR A 517 12.01 17.11 -9.46
N MET A 518 12.72 18.15 -9.92
CA MET A 518 12.51 18.69 -11.26
C MET A 518 12.87 17.69 -12.36
N ASN A 519 13.95 16.94 -12.19
CA ASN A 519 14.36 15.87 -13.10
C ASN A 519 13.34 14.71 -13.08
N LEU A 520 12.86 14.31 -11.89
CA LEU A 520 11.78 13.33 -11.73
C LEU A 520 10.53 13.74 -12.51
N LEU A 521 10.09 14.99 -12.36
CA LEU A 521 8.94 15.52 -13.07
C LEU A 521 9.17 15.56 -14.59
N TYR A 522 10.36 15.95 -15.04
CA TYR A 522 10.71 15.99 -16.46
C TYR A 522 10.62 14.60 -17.10
N HIS A 523 11.21 13.57 -16.48
CA HIS A 523 11.10 12.19 -16.96
C HIS A 523 9.65 11.71 -17.04
N CYS A 524 8.83 12.08 -16.06
CA CYS A 524 7.41 11.72 -16.02
C CYS A 524 6.61 12.40 -17.14
N VAL A 525 6.74 13.72 -17.30
CA VAL A 525 5.97 14.49 -18.29
C VAL A 525 6.38 14.18 -19.72
N GLU A 526 7.68 13.99 -19.96
CA GLU A 526 8.21 13.65 -21.28
C GLU A 526 8.03 12.16 -21.63
N GLY A 527 7.68 11.31 -20.67
CA GLY A 527 7.58 9.86 -20.87
C GLY A 527 8.92 9.21 -21.21
N ILE A 528 10.02 9.71 -20.64
CA ILE A 528 11.38 9.21 -20.90
C ILE A 528 11.61 7.96 -20.03
N PRO A 529 11.85 6.77 -20.62
CA PRO A 529 12.14 5.56 -19.86
C PRO A 529 13.44 5.69 -19.06
N VAL A 530 13.45 5.12 -17.86
CA VAL A 530 14.60 5.13 -16.94
C VAL A 530 14.89 3.74 -16.39
N GLU A 531 16.15 3.48 -16.11
CA GLU A 531 16.55 2.33 -15.28
C GLU A 531 16.24 2.61 -13.80
N GLU A 532 15.88 1.58 -13.03
CA GLU A 532 15.54 1.73 -11.60
C GLU A 532 16.69 2.38 -10.80
N ASN A 533 17.92 2.00 -11.09
CA ASN A 533 19.12 2.49 -10.38
C ASN A 533 19.67 3.81 -10.95
N LYS A 534 18.98 4.43 -11.91
CA LYS A 534 19.41 5.72 -12.47
C LYS A 534 19.37 6.79 -11.39
N ARG A 535 20.46 7.53 -11.23
CA ARG A 535 20.47 8.76 -10.41
C ARG A 535 19.86 9.91 -11.19
N LEU A 536 19.02 10.68 -10.50
CA LEU A 536 18.40 11.89 -11.04
C LEU A 536 18.99 13.18 -10.45
N ASP A 537 19.86 13.09 -9.44
CA ASP A 537 20.64 14.22 -8.96
C ASP A 537 21.83 14.53 -9.89
N ASN A 538 22.26 15.79 -9.93
CA ASN A 538 23.46 16.23 -10.65
C ASN A 538 24.69 16.32 -9.73
N LYS A 539 24.72 15.56 -8.63
CA LYS A 539 25.86 15.56 -7.70
C LYS A 539 27.05 14.86 -8.37
N LYS A 540 28.14 15.58 -8.65
CA LYS A 540 29.38 15.02 -9.23
C LYS A 540 29.93 13.88 -8.35
N ASP A 541 30.39 12.81 -8.98
CA ASP A 541 30.95 11.58 -8.36
C ASP A 541 32.22 11.78 -7.50
N ASN A 542 32.63 13.03 -7.23
CA ASN A 542 33.93 13.36 -6.62
C ASN A 542 33.99 13.20 -5.09
N LYS A 543 33.15 12.36 -4.49
CA LYS A 543 33.31 11.93 -3.09
C LYS A 543 33.01 10.44 -3.00
N GLU A 544 34.00 9.66 -2.58
CA GLU A 544 33.93 8.19 -2.40
C GLU A 544 32.77 7.73 -1.48
N ASP A 545 32.10 8.65 -0.77
CA ASP A 545 30.97 8.37 0.12
C ASP A 545 29.58 8.77 -0.41
N ASN A 546 29.45 9.36 -1.61
CA ASN A 546 28.16 9.88 -2.07
C ASN A 546 27.36 8.84 -2.87
N LYS A 547 26.61 7.99 -2.17
CA LYS A 547 25.50 7.24 -2.77
C LYS A 547 24.37 8.22 -3.13
N GLY A 548 24.47 8.86 -4.30
CA GLY A 548 23.40 9.74 -4.82
C GLY A 548 22.06 9.01 -4.97
N THR A 549 20.96 9.77 -4.98
CA THR A 549 19.59 9.27 -4.89
C THR A 549 19.14 8.71 -6.24
N THR A 550 18.75 7.43 -6.26
CA THR A 550 18.27 6.75 -7.47
C THR A 550 16.75 6.87 -7.64
N VAL A 551 16.22 6.63 -8.85
CA VAL A 551 14.77 6.55 -9.11
C VAL A 551 14.11 5.54 -8.17
N LYS A 552 14.79 4.43 -7.92
CA LYS A 552 14.40 3.41 -6.95
C LYS A 552 14.25 3.96 -5.53
N ASP A 553 15.20 4.75 -5.07
CA ASP A 553 15.15 5.35 -3.73
C ASP A 553 13.98 6.33 -3.64
N LEU A 554 13.76 7.12 -4.69
CA LEU A 554 12.63 8.06 -4.79
C LEU A 554 11.27 7.37 -4.79
N GLN A 555 11.16 6.12 -5.26
CA GLN A 555 9.90 5.39 -5.17
C GLN A 555 9.39 5.35 -3.73
N THR A 556 10.29 5.35 -2.74
CA THR A 556 9.94 5.36 -1.31
C THR A 556 9.20 6.63 -0.86
N ASP A 557 9.10 7.65 -1.71
CA ASP A 557 8.30 8.85 -1.44
C ASP A 557 6.81 8.66 -1.69
N GLY A 558 6.40 7.60 -2.40
CA GLY A 558 5.01 7.13 -2.48
C GLY A 558 4.01 7.97 -3.28
N HIS A 559 4.49 8.92 -4.09
CA HIS A 559 3.63 9.80 -4.91
C HIS A 559 3.80 9.60 -6.43
N PHE A 560 4.50 8.53 -6.83
CA PHE A 560 4.56 8.02 -8.21
C PHE A 560 4.78 6.50 -8.21
N ALA A 561 4.58 5.85 -9.35
CA ALA A 561 4.92 4.45 -9.58
C ALA A 561 5.83 4.27 -10.80
N LEU A 562 6.40 3.07 -10.93
CA LEU A 562 7.12 2.66 -12.13
C LEU A 562 6.29 1.62 -12.88
N SER A 563 6.08 1.84 -14.18
CA SER A 563 5.48 0.86 -15.09
C SER A 563 6.52 0.33 -16.07
N SER A 564 6.51 -0.98 -16.34
CA SER A 564 7.49 -1.60 -17.24
C SER A 564 7.37 -1.04 -18.66
N TYR A 565 8.50 -0.74 -19.28
CA TYR A 565 8.60 -0.23 -20.63
C TYR A 565 9.22 -1.28 -21.56
N ASP A 566 8.45 -1.71 -22.57
CA ASP A 566 8.91 -2.56 -23.68
C ASP A 566 9.53 -3.90 -23.26
N GLY A 567 9.15 -4.43 -22.09
CA GLY A 567 9.64 -5.73 -21.59
C GLY A 567 11.14 -5.77 -21.26
N ARG A 568 11.81 -4.62 -21.20
CA ARG A 568 13.23 -4.48 -20.79
C ARG A 568 13.30 -3.98 -19.34
N ASP A 569 14.52 -3.90 -18.78
CA ASP A 569 14.80 -3.29 -17.47
C ASP A 569 14.70 -1.74 -17.49
N LEU A 570 13.71 -1.22 -18.23
CA LEU A 570 13.38 0.19 -18.35
C LEU A 570 11.96 0.41 -17.85
N PHE A 571 11.74 1.55 -17.22
CA PHE A 571 10.47 1.90 -16.59
C PHE A 571 10.04 3.31 -16.95
N LEU A 572 8.74 3.52 -17.11
CA LEU A 572 8.14 4.85 -17.15
C LEU A 572 7.79 5.30 -15.74
N ILE A 573 8.01 6.58 -15.46
CA ILE A 573 7.61 7.22 -14.21
C ILE A 573 6.15 7.69 -14.35
N GLU A 574 5.25 7.08 -13.60
CA GLU A 574 3.81 7.39 -13.62
C GLU A 574 3.44 8.18 -12.37
N MET A 575 3.22 9.49 -12.54
CA MET A 575 2.78 10.39 -11.49
C MET A 575 1.32 10.81 -11.72
N PRO A 576 0.43 10.62 -10.73
CA PRO A 576 -0.92 11.16 -10.82
C PRO A 576 -0.94 12.67 -11.08
N PHE A 577 -1.94 13.13 -11.84
CA PHE A 577 -2.06 14.53 -12.23
C PHE A 577 -2.10 15.48 -11.01
N LEU A 578 -2.73 15.05 -9.91
CA LEU A 578 -2.74 15.78 -8.63
C LEU A 578 -1.33 16.18 -8.17
N PHE A 579 -0.35 15.28 -8.29
CA PHE A 579 1.03 15.55 -7.88
C PHE A 579 1.76 16.45 -8.87
N VAL A 580 1.51 16.34 -10.17
CA VAL A 580 2.05 17.30 -11.16
C VAL A 580 1.61 18.74 -10.82
N CYS A 581 0.37 18.93 -10.36
CA CYS A 581 -0.08 20.23 -9.87
C CYS A 581 0.65 20.68 -8.61
N ILE A 582 0.88 19.80 -7.64
CA ILE A 582 1.64 20.11 -6.41
C ILE A 582 3.07 20.55 -6.77
N TYR A 583 3.71 19.83 -7.69
CA TYR A 583 5.05 20.20 -8.17
C TYR A 583 5.03 21.57 -8.84
N ASN A 584 4.05 21.87 -9.69
CA ASN A 584 3.94 23.18 -10.33
C ASN A 584 3.72 24.31 -9.32
N ASP A 585 2.93 24.08 -8.26
CA ASP A 585 2.72 25.07 -7.19
C ASP A 585 4.06 25.53 -6.60
N LYS A 586 5.03 24.62 -6.52
CA LYS A 586 6.34 24.90 -5.94
C LYS A 586 7.38 25.33 -6.96
N LEU A 587 7.51 24.61 -8.07
CA LEU A 587 8.51 24.84 -9.12
C LEU A 587 8.18 26.04 -10.01
N LYS A 588 6.93 26.52 -10.00
CA LYS A 588 6.43 27.65 -10.80
C LYS A 588 6.77 27.50 -12.30
N ILE A 589 6.52 26.32 -12.85
CA ILE A 589 6.79 26.00 -14.27
C ILE A 589 5.87 26.84 -15.15
N VAL A 590 4.58 26.88 -14.80
CA VAL A 590 3.56 27.77 -15.36
C VAL A 590 2.72 28.39 -14.24
N ASP A 591 1.95 29.42 -14.56
CA ASP A 591 1.09 30.09 -13.60
C ASP A 591 0.02 29.14 -13.01
N VAL A 592 -0.12 29.17 -11.68
CA VAL A 592 -0.98 28.25 -10.92
C VAL A 592 -2.47 28.56 -11.11
N GLU A 593 -2.84 29.83 -11.17
CA GLU A 593 -4.24 30.22 -11.38
C GLU A 593 -4.70 29.92 -12.79
N LEU A 594 -3.80 30.04 -13.77
CA LEU A 594 -4.09 29.66 -15.14
C LEU A 594 -4.22 28.13 -15.30
N MET A 595 -3.40 27.32 -14.60
CA MET A 595 -3.62 25.86 -14.56
C MET A 595 -4.98 25.49 -13.97
N LYS A 596 -5.44 26.17 -12.91
CA LYS A 596 -6.79 25.92 -12.33
C LYS A 596 -7.91 26.16 -13.35
N LYS A 597 -7.74 27.14 -14.25
CA LYS A 597 -8.71 27.44 -15.32
C LYS A 597 -8.61 26.46 -16.48
N ALA A 598 -7.39 26.15 -16.95
CA ALA A 598 -7.15 25.26 -18.08
C ALA A 598 -7.54 23.81 -17.79
N PHE A 599 -7.41 23.42 -16.53
CA PHE A 599 -7.68 22.06 -16.05
C PHE A 599 -8.75 22.08 -14.94
N SER A 600 -9.80 22.90 -15.12
CA SER A 600 -10.99 22.83 -14.25
C SER A 600 -11.67 21.47 -14.43
N VAL A 601 -12.08 20.87 -13.33
CA VAL A 601 -12.88 19.65 -13.26
C VAL A 601 -14.36 19.96 -13.42
N ASN A 602 -14.83 21.13 -12.94
CA ASN A 602 -16.22 21.54 -13.10
C ASN A 602 -16.62 21.70 -14.58
N ASN A 603 -15.69 22.18 -15.42
CA ASN A 603 -15.89 22.33 -16.85
C ASN A 603 -15.78 20.98 -17.59
N ASN A 604 -16.77 20.11 -17.41
CA ASN A 604 -16.85 18.80 -18.11
C ASN A 604 -17.13 18.91 -19.61
N TYR A 605 -17.39 20.13 -20.08
CA TYR A 605 -17.37 20.50 -21.48
C TYR A 605 -16.13 21.38 -21.63
N MET A 606 -14.95 20.77 -21.79
CA MET A 606 -13.84 21.51 -22.37
C MET A 606 -14.31 21.81 -23.79
N TYR A 607 -14.87 23.01 -24.09
CA TYR A 607 -15.28 23.58 -25.40
C TYR A 607 -14.06 24.13 -26.16
N TRP A 608 -14.23 24.54 -27.43
CA TRP A 608 -13.09 24.74 -28.34
C TRP A 608 -12.01 25.66 -27.75
N GLN A 609 -12.45 26.64 -26.95
CA GLN A 609 -11.62 27.61 -26.27
C GLN A 609 -10.81 27.00 -25.13
N GLU A 610 -11.37 26.02 -24.41
CA GLU A 610 -10.67 25.25 -23.39
C GLU A 610 -9.67 24.28 -24.01
N TRP A 611 -9.93 23.72 -25.20
CA TRP A 611 -8.94 22.92 -25.93
C TRP A 611 -7.73 23.74 -26.36
N GLU A 612 -7.96 24.93 -26.92
CA GLU A 612 -6.89 25.88 -27.22
C GLU A 612 -6.07 26.20 -25.96
N LEU A 613 -6.76 26.48 -24.85
CA LEU A 613 -6.09 26.77 -23.59
C LEU A 613 -5.27 25.58 -23.09
N PHE A 614 -5.80 24.35 -23.16
CA PHE A 614 -5.10 23.14 -22.77
C PHE A 614 -3.81 22.96 -23.57
N VAL A 615 -3.85 23.11 -24.89
CA VAL A 615 -2.65 22.98 -25.76
C VAL A 615 -1.63 24.07 -25.44
N ALA A 616 -2.06 25.33 -25.27
CA ALA A 616 -1.17 26.43 -24.90
C ALA A 616 -0.47 26.18 -23.55
N HIS A 617 -1.20 25.65 -22.57
CA HIS A 617 -0.65 25.29 -21.26
C HIS A 617 0.35 24.15 -21.36
N HIS A 618 0.04 23.10 -22.11
CA HIS A 618 0.95 21.97 -22.29
C HIS A 618 2.26 22.38 -22.98
N ILE A 619 2.17 23.17 -24.06
CA ILE A 619 3.35 23.70 -24.76
C ILE A 619 4.22 24.50 -23.79
N SER A 620 3.61 25.47 -23.09
CA SER A 620 4.34 26.33 -22.16
C SER A 620 4.94 25.54 -21.00
N PHE A 621 4.21 24.55 -20.47
CA PHE A 621 4.67 23.70 -19.39
C PHE A 621 5.93 22.91 -19.79
N ARG A 622 5.89 22.22 -20.94
CA ARG A 622 7.03 21.42 -21.41
C ARG A 622 8.24 22.26 -21.76
N VAL A 623 8.04 23.39 -22.47
CA VAL A 623 9.14 24.30 -22.81
C VAL A 623 9.78 24.88 -21.54
N ASN A 624 8.97 25.38 -20.60
CA ASN A 624 9.48 25.95 -19.37
C ASN A 624 10.16 24.91 -18.48
N LEU A 625 9.66 23.68 -18.46
CA LEU A 625 10.29 22.58 -17.73
C LEU A 625 11.63 22.18 -18.37
N ALA A 626 11.71 22.10 -19.71
CA ALA A 626 12.96 21.83 -20.42
C ALA A 626 14.01 22.92 -20.15
N ILE A 627 13.63 24.20 -20.15
CA ILE A 627 14.52 25.32 -19.79
C ILE A 627 15.01 25.19 -18.35
N LYS A 628 14.11 24.86 -17.43
CA LYS A 628 14.47 24.62 -16.03
C LYS A 628 15.43 23.44 -15.88
N MET A 629 15.34 22.44 -16.75
CA MET A 629 16.31 21.33 -16.89
C MET A 629 17.63 21.73 -17.58
N GLY A 630 17.87 23.03 -17.81
CA GLY A 630 19.09 23.54 -18.43
C GLY A 630 19.15 23.37 -19.95
N LYS A 631 18.04 23.01 -20.61
CA LYS A 631 17.98 22.96 -22.07
C LYS A 631 17.82 24.37 -22.61
N ASN A 632 18.74 24.78 -23.49
CA ASN A 632 18.65 26.06 -24.19
C ASN A 632 18.10 25.91 -25.61
N GLU A 633 18.09 24.69 -26.14
CA GLU A 633 17.73 24.39 -27.53
C GLU A 633 17.04 23.03 -27.63
N LEU A 634 16.02 22.91 -28.48
CA LEU A 634 15.37 21.65 -28.84
C LEU A 634 14.95 21.65 -30.31
N SER A 635 14.98 20.48 -30.95
CA SER A 635 14.38 20.32 -32.26
C SER A 635 12.86 20.31 -32.20
N LEU A 636 12.19 20.66 -33.31
CA LEU A 636 10.73 20.56 -33.42
C LEU A 636 10.23 19.13 -33.14
N ARG A 637 11.02 18.10 -33.48
CA ARG A 637 10.75 16.71 -33.10
C ARG A 637 10.62 16.50 -31.60
N ASN A 638 11.49 17.14 -30.81
CA ASN A 638 11.50 17.00 -29.36
C ASN A 638 10.48 17.94 -28.69
N LEU A 639 10.21 19.10 -29.29
CA LEU A 639 9.13 20.00 -28.88
C LEU A 639 7.75 19.38 -29.15
N HIS A 640 7.61 18.61 -30.24
CA HIS A 640 6.37 17.94 -30.63
C HIS A 640 6.57 16.43 -30.82
N PRO A 641 6.80 15.67 -29.74
CA PRO A 641 7.09 14.25 -29.82
C PRO A 641 5.91 13.48 -30.41
N GLY A 642 6.23 12.58 -31.34
CA GLY A 642 5.23 11.78 -32.05
C GLY A 642 4.44 12.52 -33.13
N ALA A 643 4.69 13.82 -33.38
CA ALA A 643 4.06 14.54 -34.47
C ALA A 643 4.49 13.98 -35.84
N TYR A 644 3.55 13.97 -36.79
CA TYR A 644 3.86 13.75 -38.20
C TYR A 644 4.42 15.04 -38.82
N GLY A 645 5.35 14.93 -39.76
CA GLY A 645 6.03 16.04 -40.42
C GLY A 645 7.21 15.54 -41.25
N THR A 646 7.74 16.37 -42.15
CA THR A 646 8.97 16.01 -42.88
C THR A 646 10.17 15.91 -41.94
N LYS A 647 11.19 15.17 -42.36
CA LYS A 647 12.43 15.06 -41.57
C LYS A 647 13.10 16.43 -41.46
N GLU A 648 13.12 17.19 -42.55
CA GLU A 648 13.70 18.52 -42.64
C GLU A 648 13.06 19.49 -41.65
N ASP A 649 11.72 19.49 -41.53
CA ASP A 649 11.00 20.33 -40.57
C ASP A 649 11.22 19.87 -39.12
N LEU A 650 11.09 18.56 -38.86
CA LEU A 650 11.21 18.00 -37.52
C LEU A 650 12.61 18.19 -36.92
N ASP A 651 13.64 18.26 -37.77
CA ASP A 651 15.02 18.39 -37.33
C ASP A 651 15.46 19.87 -37.19
N ILE A 652 14.57 20.86 -37.44
CA ILE A 652 14.82 22.28 -37.15
C ILE A 652 15.03 22.46 -35.64
N VAL A 653 16.18 23.03 -35.26
CA VAL A 653 16.54 23.30 -33.86
C VAL A 653 16.18 24.73 -33.47
N MET A 654 15.37 24.86 -32.43
CA MET A 654 14.89 26.13 -31.89
C MET A 654 15.56 26.46 -30.57
N LYS A 655 15.91 27.73 -30.38
CA LYS A 655 16.32 28.30 -29.10
C LYS A 655 15.10 28.42 -28.19
N LEU A 656 15.26 27.99 -26.95
CA LEU A 656 14.21 28.00 -25.95
C LEU A 656 14.23 29.30 -25.15
N LYS A 657 13.04 29.87 -24.99
CA LYS A 657 12.77 31.01 -24.12
C LYS A 657 11.56 30.68 -23.25
N ARG A 658 11.56 31.18 -22.01
CA ARG A 658 10.45 30.93 -21.08
C ARG A 658 9.17 31.52 -21.67
N LEU A 659 8.13 30.70 -21.75
CA LEU A 659 6.83 31.03 -22.33
C LEU A 659 5.81 31.39 -21.24
N GLY A 660 5.24 32.59 -21.33
CA GLY A 660 3.97 32.96 -20.70
C GLY A 660 2.79 32.63 -21.60
N ILE A 661 1.58 32.60 -21.03
CA ILE A 661 0.35 32.26 -21.75
C ILE A 661 -0.56 33.48 -21.72
N TYR A 662 -1.01 33.92 -22.89
CA TYR A 662 -1.83 35.12 -23.06
C TYR A 662 -3.04 34.80 -23.93
N ARG A 663 -4.14 35.54 -23.71
CA ARG A 663 -5.32 35.48 -24.58
C ARG A 663 -5.50 36.85 -25.22
N SER A 664 -5.46 36.92 -26.54
CA SER A 664 -5.54 38.17 -27.27
C SER A 664 -6.98 38.69 -27.39
N ARG A 665 -7.18 40.01 -27.28
CA ARG A 665 -8.44 40.68 -27.66
C ARG A 665 -8.58 40.79 -29.17
N GLU A 666 -7.47 41.13 -29.82
CA GLU A 666 -7.40 41.38 -31.25
C GLU A 666 -6.98 40.12 -32.01
N GLN A 667 -7.27 40.10 -33.32
CA GLN A 667 -6.93 38.98 -34.19
C GLN A 667 -5.55 39.19 -34.80
N PHE A 668 -4.62 38.26 -34.57
CA PHE A 668 -3.34 38.17 -35.25
C PHE A 668 -3.46 37.34 -36.54
N PRO A 669 -2.74 37.66 -37.64
CA PRO A 669 -1.82 38.79 -37.84
C PRO A 669 -2.50 40.05 -38.41
N LEU A 670 -3.84 40.12 -38.40
CA LEU A 670 -4.58 41.31 -38.84
C LEU A 670 -4.17 42.54 -38.01
N ASN A 671 -3.99 42.33 -36.71
CA ASN A 671 -3.43 43.30 -35.77
C ASN A 671 -2.10 42.76 -35.27
N LEU A 672 -1.03 43.53 -35.49
CA LEU A 672 0.30 43.24 -34.93
C LEU A 672 0.49 43.84 -33.53
N ILE A 673 -0.43 44.68 -33.09
CA ILE A 673 -0.49 45.17 -31.71
C ILE A 673 -1.68 44.46 -31.06
N VAL A 674 -1.37 43.45 -30.25
CA VAL A 674 -2.34 42.64 -29.51
C VAL A 674 -2.24 42.92 -28.01
N THR A 675 -3.38 42.86 -27.32
CA THR A 675 -3.52 43.11 -25.89
C THR A 675 -4.16 41.93 -25.15
N ASP A 676 -3.79 41.73 -23.89
CA ASP A 676 -4.31 40.65 -23.07
C ASP A 676 -5.77 40.89 -22.68
N ASN A 677 -6.61 39.88 -22.85
CA ASN A 677 -8.01 39.87 -22.45
C ASN A 677 -8.21 40.23 -20.97
N SER A 678 -7.33 39.76 -20.09
CA SER A 678 -7.44 39.90 -18.63
C SER A 678 -7.24 41.32 -18.11
N ASP A 679 -6.19 42.02 -18.56
CA ASP A 679 -5.80 43.33 -18.03
C ASP A 679 -5.64 44.43 -19.09
N GLY A 680 -5.71 44.09 -20.38
CA GLY A 680 -5.53 45.01 -21.51
C GLY A 680 -4.08 45.44 -21.76
N SER A 681 -3.11 44.81 -21.10
CA SER A 681 -1.69 45.07 -21.34
C SER A 681 -1.25 44.59 -22.73
N LYS A 682 -0.25 45.26 -23.32
CA LYS A 682 0.30 44.86 -24.63
C LYS A 682 1.04 43.53 -24.52
N ILE A 683 0.69 42.57 -25.37
CA ILE A 683 1.35 41.26 -25.43
C ILE A 683 2.60 41.37 -26.31
N PRO A 684 3.80 41.00 -25.81
CA PRO A 684 5.03 41.05 -26.57
C PRO A 684 5.23 39.77 -27.41
N TRP A 685 4.34 39.52 -28.37
CA TRP A 685 4.28 38.26 -29.13
C TRP A 685 5.51 37.92 -29.97
N ASP A 686 6.32 38.92 -30.32
CA ASP A 686 7.47 38.84 -31.23
C ASP A 686 8.81 38.55 -30.53
N ASN A 687 8.87 38.59 -29.20
CA ASN A 687 10.13 38.42 -28.46
C ASN A 687 10.48 36.95 -28.14
N GLY A 688 9.56 36.02 -28.44
CA GLY A 688 9.67 34.58 -28.20
C GLY A 688 9.38 34.12 -26.77
N HIS A 689 8.78 34.96 -25.93
CA HIS A 689 8.47 34.66 -24.53
C HIS A 689 7.00 34.33 -24.26
N CYS A 690 6.18 34.09 -25.28
CA CYS A 690 4.78 33.80 -25.06
C CYS A 690 4.13 32.88 -26.09
N VAL A 691 3.13 32.15 -25.60
CA VAL A 691 2.08 31.53 -26.39
C VAL A 691 0.83 32.41 -26.29
N VAL A 692 0.32 32.83 -27.43
CA VAL A 692 -0.87 33.69 -27.51
C VAL A 692 -2.01 32.89 -28.11
N VAL A 693 -3.07 32.68 -27.34
CA VAL A 693 -4.37 32.23 -27.87
C VAL A 693 -4.98 33.42 -28.60
N ASN A 694 -5.29 33.22 -29.88
CA ASN A 694 -5.66 34.32 -30.78
C ASN A 694 -7.04 34.89 -30.43
N GLY A 695 -7.31 36.11 -30.89
CA GLY A 695 -8.62 36.75 -30.72
C GLY A 695 -9.72 35.96 -31.43
N THR A 696 -10.92 35.95 -30.84
CA THR A 696 -12.09 35.24 -31.36
C THR A 696 -12.33 35.56 -32.83
N SER A 697 -12.62 34.54 -33.64
CA SER A 697 -12.92 34.65 -35.07
C SER A 697 -11.75 35.08 -35.96
N ALA A 698 -10.50 34.89 -35.53
CA ALA A 698 -9.34 35.15 -36.37
C ALA A 698 -9.39 34.35 -37.69
N GLU A 699 -8.99 35.00 -38.81
CA GLU A 699 -8.96 34.37 -40.15
C GLU A 699 -7.89 33.27 -40.25
N SER A 700 -6.88 33.29 -39.38
CA SER A 700 -5.76 32.34 -39.36
C SER A 700 -5.25 32.08 -37.94
N SER A 701 -4.83 30.83 -37.69
CA SER A 701 -4.29 30.30 -36.44
C SER A 701 -5.12 30.55 -35.18
N ASP A 702 -5.39 29.48 -34.43
CA ASP A 702 -6.06 29.56 -33.14
C ASP A 702 -5.06 29.98 -32.04
N MET A 703 -3.78 29.67 -32.21
CA MET A 703 -2.71 30.14 -31.33
C MET A 703 -1.44 30.46 -32.12
N ILE A 704 -0.63 31.36 -31.58
CA ILE A 704 0.67 31.70 -32.14
C ILE A 704 1.74 31.74 -31.08
N TYR A 705 2.97 31.42 -31.47
CA TYR A 705 4.17 31.73 -30.71
C TYR A 705 5.37 31.84 -31.64
N VAL A 706 6.32 32.69 -31.27
CA VAL A 706 7.54 32.93 -32.05
C VAL A 706 8.71 32.19 -31.42
N MET A 707 9.54 31.56 -32.25
CA MET A 707 10.78 30.93 -31.83
C MET A 707 11.94 31.35 -32.72
N GLU A 708 13.13 31.43 -32.16
CA GLU A 708 14.36 31.71 -32.92
C GLU A 708 15.05 30.38 -33.23
N GLY A 709 15.33 30.10 -34.50
CA GLY A 709 16.13 28.96 -34.91
C GLY A 709 17.61 29.17 -34.58
N VAL A 710 18.36 28.08 -34.38
CA VAL A 710 19.82 28.16 -34.20
C VAL A 710 20.52 28.73 -35.43
N SER A 711 19.91 28.59 -36.61
CA SER A 711 20.32 29.22 -37.87
C SER A 711 20.19 30.75 -37.89
N GLY A 712 19.51 31.35 -36.90
CA GLY A 712 19.26 32.80 -36.82
C GLY A 712 17.96 33.26 -37.47
N PHE A 713 17.21 32.37 -38.13
CA PHE A 713 15.88 32.66 -38.66
C PHE A 713 14.83 32.66 -37.54
N PHE A 714 13.88 33.58 -37.59
CA PHE A 714 12.73 33.58 -36.69
C PHE A 714 11.55 32.83 -37.31
N TYR A 715 10.93 31.97 -36.51
CA TYR A 715 9.80 31.14 -36.89
C TYR A 715 8.54 31.61 -36.18
N ILE A 716 7.49 31.93 -36.93
CA ILE A 716 6.14 32.05 -36.40
C ILE A 716 5.50 30.66 -36.46
N ILE A 717 5.27 30.07 -35.29
CA ILE A 717 4.55 28.82 -35.17
C ILE A 717 3.06 29.13 -35.07
N MET A 718 2.34 28.79 -36.14
CA MET A 718 0.90 29.00 -36.27
C MET A 718 0.17 27.71 -35.95
N VAL A 719 -0.47 27.68 -34.78
CA VAL A 719 -1.16 26.50 -34.30
C VAL A 719 -2.63 26.54 -34.67
N GLN A 720 -3.13 25.40 -35.13
CA GLN A 720 -4.52 25.18 -35.52
C GLN A 720 -5.07 24.02 -34.68
N ASN A 721 -6.00 24.33 -33.80
CA ASN A 721 -6.67 23.41 -32.92
C ASN A 721 -7.97 22.94 -33.56
N LYS A 722 -7.89 21.83 -34.29
CA LYS A 722 -9.05 21.22 -34.94
C LYS A 722 -9.73 20.26 -34.01
N TRP A 723 -10.79 20.76 -33.39
CA TRP A 723 -11.66 19.92 -32.61
C TRP A 723 -12.92 19.54 -33.39
N ASP A 724 -13.12 18.23 -33.51
CA ASP A 724 -14.40 17.63 -33.83
C ASP A 724 -14.81 16.62 -32.75
N TYR A 725 -16.10 16.69 -32.38
CA TYR A 725 -16.75 15.70 -31.52
C TYR A 725 -17.04 14.40 -32.28
N GLY A 726 -17.18 14.48 -33.60
CA GLY A 726 -17.57 13.40 -34.50
C GLY A 726 -16.63 12.20 -34.59
N SER A 727 -15.35 12.37 -34.25
CA SER A 727 -14.31 11.41 -34.66
C SER A 727 -14.27 11.21 -36.18
N GLU A 728 -14.65 12.24 -36.96
CA GLU A 728 -14.40 12.21 -38.40
C GLU A 728 -12.90 12.17 -38.65
N GLU A 729 -12.47 11.55 -39.76
CA GLU A 729 -11.05 11.63 -40.14
C GLU A 729 -10.78 13.02 -40.72
N ILE A 730 -9.77 13.72 -40.20
CA ILE A 730 -9.28 14.92 -40.89
C ILE A 730 -8.38 14.48 -42.05
N LYS A 731 -8.67 15.03 -43.23
CA LYS A 731 -7.95 14.68 -44.46
C LYS A 731 -6.78 15.64 -44.70
N GLU A 732 -5.87 15.21 -45.56
CA GLU A 732 -4.76 16.01 -46.05
C GLU A 732 -5.18 17.36 -46.66
N GLU A 733 -6.31 17.39 -47.40
CA GLU A 733 -6.85 18.63 -47.99
C GLU A 733 -7.19 19.66 -46.92
N ASN A 734 -7.83 19.23 -45.81
CA ASN A 734 -8.20 20.12 -44.71
C ASN A 734 -6.95 20.70 -44.04
N VAL A 735 -5.97 19.85 -43.76
CA VAL A 735 -4.69 20.27 -43.16
C VAL A 735 -3.95 21.26 -44.07
N SER A 736 -3.90 20.97 -45.36
CA SER A 736 -3.24 21.81 -46.36
C SER A 736 -3.94 23.16 -46.51
N ASP A 737 -5.27 23.20 -46.45
CA ASP A 737 -6.04 24.44 -46.54
C ASP A 737 -5.84 25.35 -45.31
N GLU A 738 -5.72 24.77 -44.12
CA GLU A 738 -5.35 25.53 -42.92
C GLU A 738 -3.94 26.13 -43.03
N ASN A 739 -2.98 25.38 -43.57
CA ASN A 739 -1.66 25.93 -43.85
C ASN A 739 -1.71 27.06 -44.88
N LYS A 740 -2.49 26.91 -45.96
CA LYS A 740 -2.69 27.98 -46.96
C LYS A 740 -3.29 29.24 -46.34
N LYS A 741 -4.27 29.11 -45.43
CA LYS A 741 -4.85 30.25 -44.70
C LYS A 741 -3.79 30.98 -43.88
N ASN A 742 -3.00 30.22 -43.11
CA ASN A 742 -1.88 30.74 -42.32
C ASN A 742 -0.85 31.49 -43.19
N VAL A 743 -0.34 30.84 -44.24
CA VAL A 743 0.65 31.46 -45.14
C VAL A 743 0.08 32.70 -45.83
N LYS A 744 -1.20 32.68 -46.23
CA LYS A 744 -1.85 33.82 -46.89
C LYS A 744 -2.05 34.99 -45.93
N SER A 745 -2.38 34.75 -44.67
CA SER A 745 -2.55 35.82 -43.69
C SER A 745 -1.21 36.48 -43.36
N ILE A 746 -0.14 35.70 -43.19
CA ILE A 746 1.22 36.22 -42.99
C ILE A 746 1.67 37.06 -44.18
N LYS A 747 1.45 36.60 -45.43
CA LYS A 747 1.80 37.36 -46.64
C LYS A 747 1.05 38.69 -46.81
N ARG A 748 -0.12 38.84 -46.18
CA ARG A 748 -0.89 40.09 -46.18
C ARG A 748 -0.45 41.06 -45.09
N SER A 749 0.41 40.61 -44.16
CA SER A 749 0.92 41.38 -43.04
C SER A 749 2.40 41.72 -43.25
N ASN A 750 2.92 42.71 -42.52
CA ASN A 750 4.33 43.12 -42.59
C ASN A 750 5.25 42.17 -41.77
N LEU A 751 5.29 40.89 -42.14
CA LEU A 751 6.01 39.83 -41.43
C LEU A 751 7.06 39.10 -42.30
N GLU A 752 7.58 39.78 -43.32
CA GLU A 752 8.51 39.21 -44.33
C GLU A 752 9.83 38.67 -43.74
N GLY A 753 10.18 39.02 -42.50
CA GLY A 753 11.37 38.51 -41.79
C GLY A 753 11.18 37.19 -41.04
N TYR A 754 9.99 36.57 -41.10
CA TYR A 754 9.66 35.35 -40.37
C TYR A 754 9.38 34.18 -41.31
N GLU A 755 9.91 33.01 -40.99
CA GLU A 755 9.47 31.74 -41.56
C GLU A 755 8.21 31.25 -40.83
N THR A 756 7.27 30.65 -41.55
CA THR A 756 6.03 30.16 -40.93
C THR A 756 6.04 28.64 -40.85
N LYS A 757 5.65 28.08 -39.70
CA LYS A 757 5.35 26.64 -39.57
C LYS A 757 3.94 26.48 -39.03
N THR A 758 3.18 25.59 -39.65
CA THR A 758 1.82 25.28 -39.20
C THR A 758 1.86 24.02 -38.35
N ILE A 759 1.23 24.05 -37.17
CA ILE A 759 1.03 22.85 -36.35
C ILE A 759 -0.47 22.62 -36.22
N ILE A 760 -0.93 21.44 -36.66
CA ILE A 760 -2.31 21.01 -36.48
C ILE A 760 -2.38 20.13 -35.24
N PHE A 761 -3.09 20.58 -34.21
CA PHE A 761 -3.55 19.72 -33.13
C PHE A 761 -4.98 19.31 -33.41
N THR A 762 -5.26 18.00 -33.41
CA THR A 762 -6.60 17.54 -33.70
C THR A 762 -7.04 16.37 -32.82
N THR A 763 -8.27 16.47 -32.31
CA THR A 763 -8.94 15.39 -31.59
C THR A 763 -9.43 14.28 -32.51
N GLN A 764 -9.28 14.45 -33.82
CA GLN A 764 -9.65 13.50 -34.86
C GLN A 764 -8.48 12.56 -35.19
N PRO A 765 -8.76 11.34 -35.67
CA PRO A 765 -7.77 10.56 -36.40
C PRO A 765 -7.36 11.29 -37.69
N TYR A 766 -6.08 11.21 -38.06
CA TYR A 766 -5.58 11.79 -39.29
C TYR A 766 -5.38 10.72 -40.37
N LYS A 767 -5.89 10.99 -41.58
CA LYS A 767 -5.70 10.14 -42.75
C LYS A 767 -5.20 10.95 -43.93
N GLY A 768 -3.92 10.77 -44.23
CA GLY A 768 -3.23 11.48 -45.31
C GLY A 768 -1.73 11.23 -45.26
N ASN A 769 -0.98 11.97 -46.08
CA ASN A 769 0.47 11.93 -46.05
C ASN A 769 1.01 12.45 -44.72
N LYS A 770 1.83 11.64 -44.04
CA LYS A 770 2.45 11.98 -42.75
C LYS A 770 3.71 12.84 -42.89
N ASN A 771 4.15 13.14 -44.11
CA ASN A 771 5.35 13.91 -44.41
C ASN A 771 5.00 15.13 -45.27
N LEU A 772 4.21 16.06 -44.71
CA LEU A 772 3.87 17.33 -45.38
C LEU A 772 4.89 18.41 -45.03
N PRO A 773 5.46 19.13 -46.01
CA PRO A 773 6.41 20.20 -45.75
C PRO A 773 5.73 21.37 -45.04
N GLU A 774 6.45 22.00 -44.12
CA GLU A 774 6.03 23.15 -43.30
C GLU A 774 4.87 22.87 -42.33
N ILE A 775 4.40 21.63 -42.24
CA ILE A 775 3.24 21.23 -41.46
C ILE A 775 3.62 20.11 -40.49
N LEU A 776 3.33 20.33 -39.21
CA LEU A 776 3.33 19.27 -38.20
C LEU A 776 1.91 18.88 -37.82
N ILE A 777 1.65 17.59 -37.62
CA ILE A 777 0.32 17.08 -37.27
C ILE A 777 0.41 16.25 -35.99
N VAL A 778 -0.34 16.66 -34.97
CA VAL A 778 -0.57 15.91 -33.74
C VAL A 778 -2.04 15.50 -33.72
N SER A 779 -2.31 14.27 -34.14
CA SER A 779 -3.66 13.71 -34.17
C SER A 779 -3.98 12.89 -32.91
N LYS A 780 -5.25 12.50 -32.75
CA LYS A 780 -5.72 11.66 -31.63
C LYS A 780 -4.82 10.46 -31.34
N GLU A 781 -4.29 9.82 -32.39
CA GLU A 781 -3.41 8.65 -32.29
C GLU A 781 -2.05 8.97 -31.68
N ASN A 782 -1.60 10.22 -31.79
CA ASN A 782 -0.30 10.69 -31.30
C ASN A 782 -0.38 11.24 -29.87
N PHE A 783 -1.56 11.36 -29.27
CA PHE A 783 -1.77 12.03 -27.98
C PHE A 783 -0.93 11.43 -26.85
N LYS A 784 -0.83 10.10 -26.77
CA LYS A 784 0.00 9.45 -25.75
C LYS A 784 1.47 9.83 -25.87
N SER A 785 1.98 9.92 -27.09
CA SER A 785 3.37 10.32 -27.36
C SER A 785 3.61 11.81 -27.16
N TYR A 786 2.64 12.65 -27.53
CA TYR A 786 2.77 14.11 -27.47
C TYR A 786 2.53 14.69 -26.06
N PHE A 787 1.44 14.26 -25.42
CA PHE A 787 1.05 14.71 -24.08
C PHE A 787 1.78 13.97 -22.96
N GLY A 788 2.45 12.86 -23.29
CA GLY A 788 3.05 11.98 -22.30
C GLY A 788 2.00 11.24 -21.46
N PRO A 789 2.43 10.37 -20.53
CA PRO A 789 1.53 9.48 -19.79
C PRO A 789 0.53 10.23 -18.92
N VAL A 790 0.92 11.38 -18.34
CA VAL A 790 0.09 12.11 -17.38
C VAL A 790 -0.96 12.98 -18.06
N PHE A 791 -0.56 13.87 -18.97
CA PHE A 791 -1.51 14.79 -19.62
C PHE A 791 -2.36 14.06 -20.67
N SER A 792 -1.90 12.95 -21.25
CA SER A 792 -2.70 12.18 -22.21
C SER A 792 -3.96 11.59 -21.56
N ALA A 793 -3.92 11.12 -20.31
CA ALA A 793 -5.11 10.57 -19.66
C ALA A 793 -6.22 11.63 -19.52
N ARG A 794 -5.82 12.86 -19.17
CA ARG A 794 -6.72 14.00 -19.04
C ARG A 794 -7.22 14.51 -20.39
N ALA A 795 -6.32 14.59 -21.37
CA ALA A 795 -6.65 14.89 -22.77
C ALA A 795 -7.69 13.88 -23.31
N THR A 796 -7.44 12.58 -23.19
CA THR A 796 -8.36 11.54 -23.65
C THR A 796 -9.71 11.60 -22.91
N PHE A 797 -9.72 11.67 -21.57
CA PHE A 797 -11.00 11.71 -20.86
C PHE A 797 -11.83 12.95 -21.22
N SER A 798 -11.21 14.13 -21.14
CA SER A 798 -11.93 15.40 -21.26
C SER A 798 -12.19 15.82 -22.72
N LEU A 799 -11.29 15.52 -23.66
CA LEU A 799 -11.44 15.88 -25.08
C LEU A 799 -12.21 14.83 -25.85
N THR A 800 -11.90 13.56 -25.59
CA THR A 800 -12.37 12.51 -26.47
C THR A 800 -13.56 11.79 -25.91
N ARG A 801 -14.03 11.92 -24.66
CA ARG A 801 -15.25 11.26 -24.15
C ARG A 801 -15.41 9.78 -24.61
N ASP A 802 -14.31 9.12 -24.96
CA ASP A 802 -14.32 7.84 -25.71
C ASP A 802 -14.88 6.71 -24.86
N ILE A 803 -15.09 7.00 -23.58
CA ILE A 803 -15.43 6.09 -22.52
C ILE A 803 -16.97 5.96 -22.40
N ASN A 804 -17.79 6.92 -22.82
CA ASN A 804 -19.24 6.86 -22.53
C ASN A 804 -20.14 7.64 -23.51
N PRO A 805 -20.93 6.95 -24.37
CA PRO A 805 -21.90 7.54 -25.28
C PRO A 805 -23.01 8.37 -24.63
N ASN A 806 -23.20 8.24 -23.31
CA ASN A 806 -24.12 9.10 -22.58
C ASN A 806 -23.66 10.55 -22.52
N PHE A 807 -22.35 10.79 -22.63
CA PHE A 807 -21.77 12.14 -22.65
C PHE A 807 -21.55 12.65 -24.07
N TRP A 808 -21.82 11.87 -25.11
CA TRP A 808 -21.63 12.33 -26.48
C TRP A 808 -22.68 13.39 -26.84
N ASP A 809 -22.38 14.34 -27.70
CA ASP A 809 -23.42 15.15 -28.33
C ASP A 809 -24.05 14.40 -29.53
N ILE A 810 -25.00 15.06 -30.19
CA ILE A 810 -25.72 14.54 -31.35
C ILE A 810 -24.78 14.31 -32.54
N ASN A 811 -23.83 15.22 -32.82
CA ASN A 811 -22.93 15.13 -33.96
C ASN A 811 -21.97 13.95 -33.79
N ARG A 812 -21.45 13.78 -32.58
CA ARG A 812 -20.63 12.63 -32.20
C ARG A 812 -21.31 11.29 -32.45
N LEU A 813 -22.56 11.15 -32.01
CA LEU A 813 -23.36 9.95 -32.28
C LEU A 813 -23.45 9.67 -33.78
N LYS A 814 -23.61 10.68 -34.64
CA LYS A 814 -23.70 10.48 -36.10
C LYS A 814 -22.42 9.93 -36.71
N ASN A 815 -21.29 10.47 -36.27
CA ASN A 815 -20.02 10.27 -36.96
C ASN A 815 -19.26 9.04 -36.45
N THR A 816 -19.51 8.65 -35.20
CA THR A 816 -18.97 7.42 -34.60
C THR A 816 -19.78 6.17 -34.98
N LEU A 817 -21.06 6.32 -35.38
CA LEU A 817 -21.97 5.20 -35.64
C LEU A 817 -22.40 5.14 -37.12
N MET A 818 -22.19 4.00 -37.77
CA MET A 818 -22.69 3.79 -39.13
C MET A 818 -24.17 3.33 -39.12
N GLY A 819 -24.94 3.67 -40.16
CA GLY A 819 -26.29 3.14 -40.38
C GLY A 819 -27.44 3.87 -39.67
N ILE A 820 -27.16 4.91 -38.88
CA ILE A 820 -28.18 5.70 -38.19
C ILE A 820 -28.44 7.02 -38.95
N GLY A 821 -29.62 7.16 -39.57
CA GLY A 821 -30.02 8.42 -40.21
C GLY A 821 -30.32 9.54 -39.19
N ASN A 822 -30.26 10.81 -39.62
CA ASN A 822 -30.43 12.00 -38.75
C ASN A 822 -31.62 11.91 -37.79
N ALA A 823 -32.81 11.55 -38.26
CA ALA A 823 -34.00 11.40 -37.43
C ALA A 823 -33.85 10.30 -36.35
N SER A 824 -33.07 9.25 -36.64
CA SER A 824 -32.79 8.18 -35.68
C SER A 824 -31.73 8.57 -34.64
N ILE A 825 -30.83 9.51 -34.92
CA ILE A 825 -29.86 10.01 -33.91
C ILE A 825 -30.56 10.80 -32.81
N TYR A 826 -31.56 11.64 -33.14
CA TYR A 826 -32.35 12.33 -32.11
C TYR A 826 -33.08 11.32 -31.21
N ASN A 827 -33.62 10.26 -31.80
CA ASN A 827 -34.22 9.16 -31.06
C ASN A 827 -33.18 8.41 -30.21
N VAL A 828 -31.96 8.21 -30.72
CA VAL A 828 -30.85 7.63 -29.94
C VAL A 828 -30.57 8.51 -28.73
N ALA A 829 -30.36 9.82 -28.92
CA ALA A 829 -30.09 10.77 -27.84
C ALA A 829 -31.24 10.83 -26.81
N ALA A 830 -32.50 10.78 -27.26
CA ALA A 830 -33.68 10.75 -26.40
C ALA A 830 -33.80 9.45 -25.58
N LYS A 831 -33.20 8.34 -26.03
CA LYS A 831 -33.16 7.05 -25.31
C LYS A 831 -32.05 6.95 -24.27
N ARG A 832 -31.28 8.02 -24.04
CA ARG A 832 -30.31 8.04 -22.94
C ARG A 832 -31.04 8.01 -21.60
N PRO A 833 -30.39 7.55 -20.52
CA PRO A 833 -29.03 6.94 -20.50
C PRO A 833 -28.95 5.46 -20.93
N TYR A 834 -27.79 5.06 -21.44
CA TYR A 834 -27.43 3.67 -21.76
C TYR A 834 -26.60 3.01 -20.64
N ILE A 835 -26.90 1.74 -20.35
CA ILE A 835 -26.26 0.96 -19.26
C ILE A 835 -25.11 0.06 -19.67
N SER A 836 -24.86 -0.10 -20.95
CA SER A 836 -23.76 -0.91 -21.46
C SER A 836 -23.57 -0.62 -22.93
N GLU A 837 -22.42 -1.01 -23.47
CA GLU A 837 -22.21 -1.03 -24.91
C GLU A 837 -23.27 -1.92 -25.59
N ASP A 838 -23.54 -3.11 -25.06
CA ASP A 838 -24.56 -4.02 -25.59
C ASP A 838 -25.99 -3.44 -25.52
N HIS A 839 -26.33 -2.75 -24.43
CA HIS A 839 -27.62 -2.08 -24.30
C HIS A 839 -27.76 -0.95 -25.31
N PHE A 840 -26.70 -0.16 -25.48
CA PHE A 840 -26.69 0.89 -26.49
C PHE A 840 -27.03 0.33 -27.87
N TYR A 841 -26.41 -0.78 -28.28
CA TYR A 841 -26.68 -1.40 -29.57
C TYR A 841 -28.04 -2.11 -29.63
N SER A 842 -28.54 -2.68 -28.52
CA SER A 842 -29.84 -3.35 -28.51
C SER A 842 -31.02 -2.37 -28.63
N VAL A 843 -30.97 -1.22 -27.97
CA VAL A 843 -31.99 -0.17 -28.08
C VAL A 843 -31.84 0.66 -29.36
N ASN A 844 -30.67 0.59 -30.01
CA ASN A 844 -30.37 1.25 -31.27
C ASN A 844 -29.85 0.23 -32.32
N PRO A 845 -30.67 -0.71 -32.79
CA PRO A 845 -30.23 -1.84 -33.63
C PRO A 845 -29.71 -1.42 -35.03
N ARG A 846 -29.90 -0.15 -35.40
CA ARG A 846 -29.34 0.44 -36.63
C ARG A 846 -27.93 0.99 -36.44
N ALA A 847 -27.43 1.06 -35.21
CA ALA A 847 -26.10 1.53 -34.88
C ALA A 847 -25.07 0.45 -35.20
N VAL A 848 -24.12 0.74 -36.10
CA VAL A 848 -23.02 -0.15 -36.45
C VAL A 848 -21.69 0.46 -35.97
N LYS A 849 -20.89 -0.36 -35.28
CA LYS A 849 -19.65 0.01 -34.57
C LYS A 849 -18.52 0.39 -35.55
N LYS A 850 -17.93 1.59 -35.41
CA LYS A 850 -16.75 2.04 -36.19
C LYS A 850 -15.43 1.94 -35.42
N GLN A 851 -15.48 1.98 -34.07
CA GLN A 851 -14.31 1.89 -33.19
C GLN A 851 -14.67 1.14 -31.89
N LYS A 852 -13.67 0.56 -31.23
CA LYS A 852 -13.82 -0.04 -29.90
C LYS A 852 -13.93 1.08 -28.87
N LEU A 853 -14.98 1.08 -28.05
CA LEU A 853 -15.02 1.89 -26.84
C LEU A 853 -14.12 1.20 -25.82
N ASP A 854 -12.95 1.80 -25.53
CA ASP A 854 -11.92 1.12 -24.75
C ASP A 854 -12.32 0.89 -23.28
N LEU A 855 -13.34 1.60 -22.80
CA LEU A 855 -13.98 1.36 -21.51
C LEU A 855 -15.39 1.94 -21.52
N PHE A 856 -16.39 1.23 -21.00
CA PHE A 856 -17.71 1.79 -20.68
C PHE A 856 -17.90 1.70 -19.14
N PRO A 857 -18.14 2.79 -18.39
CA PRO A 857 -18.22 2.75 -16.92
C PRO A 857 -19.30 1.81 -16.37
N PHE A 858 -20.23 1.42 -17.25
CA PHE A 858 -21.34 0.53 -16.96
C PHE A 858 -21.13 -0.92 -17.44
N ASP A 859 -20.12 -1.21 -18.28
CA ASP A 859 -19.73 -2.58 -18.67
C ASP A 859 -18.85 -3.28 -17.62
N VAL A 860 -18.73 -2.65 -16.46
CA VAL A 860 -17.98 -3.20 -15.35
C VAL A 860 -18.83 -4.30 -14.71
N GLN A 861 -18.44 -5.57 -14.93
CA GLN A 861 -19.10 -6.74 -14.34
C GLN A 861 -19.25 -6.59 -12.82
N GLY A 862 -20.46 -6.85 -12.30
CA GLY A 862 -20.82 -6.70 -10.88
C GLY A 862 -21.45 -5.36 -10.49
N THR A 863 -21.64 -4.46 -11.46
CA THR A 863 -22.20 -3.11 -11.24
C THR A 863 -23.65 -2.97 -11.68
N GLU A 864 -24.26 -4.09 -12.11
CA GLU A 864 -25.67 -4.22 -12.44
C GLU A 864 -26.45 -4.33 -11.13
N ILE A 865 -27.21 -3.29 -10.78
CA ILE A 865 -28.14 -3.39 -9.65
C ILE A 865 -29.41 -4.01 -10.22
N TYR A 866 -29.51 -5.33 -10.07
CA TYR A 866 -30.75 -6.05 -10.27
C TYR A 866 -31.67 -5.70 -9.10
N ALA A 867 -32.83 -5.11 -9.38
CA ALA A 867 -33.86 -5.08 -8.35
C ALA A 867 -34.18 -6.53 -7.94
N PRO A 868 -34.21 -6.86 -6.64
CA PRO A 868 -34.90 -8.08 -6.23
C PRO A 868 -36.35 -7.94 -6.68
N ILE A 869 -36.87 -9.00 -7.30
CA ILE A 869 -38.30 -9.14 -7.54
C ILE A 869 -38.95 -9.08 -6.15
N ILE A 870 -39.69 -8.00 -5.86
CA ILE A 870 -40.56 -7.95 -4.69
C ILE A 870 -41.81 -8.77 -4.99
#